data_AF-A0A435GL22-F1
#
_entry.id   AF-A0A435GL22-F1
#
_cell.length_a   1.000
_cell.length_b   1.000
_cell.length_c   1.000
_cell.angle_alpha   90.00
_cell.angle_beta   90.00
_cell.angle_gamma   90.00
#
_symmetry.space_group_name_H-M   'P 1'
#
loop_
_entity.id
_entity.type
_entity.pdbx_description
1 polymer ?
#
loop_
_entity_poly.entity_id
_entity_poly.type
_entity_poly.pdbx_seq_one_letter_code
_entity_poly.pdbx_strand_id
1 'polypeptide(L)'
;FILDNEPVFDACEKFWIVNRIVDTDEEARIIGLLESRRQNFHTIPFELDQYRKISWDVDQLVASDLRFSEKGRASGQSARYETHIRRSKNLYVMNNNGARNAALAIARDRAKWLMPWDGNCYLTDSAFQRIRSAIEKNPHLPYAVVPMARIVDNALLLDQSFQPPAEEEPQIMFRADTTQLFDENYGYGRRPKIEMLWRLAVPGPWDRYRDDAWDFPRPVRAADAGLLQKAGWVARLDSGRSHLEIGKAGFVARLVSRDQAIVDMVDQCDAKAVAARLDASRLAFYDEDALAHAVKDGLILHHLETAAGQALARGPFSVLDKTGLAPSGDPQDYFHPAPYWWPDPDRPDGLPYIRRDGERVPGTALYAAGSETYDRTRLQRVFDDTTVLALAATVLDGHHYAVHAARLIRAWFIDPRTRMNPHLRYAQVRSGHDNNEGSGHGIIELKDFYFFLDAVRLLERTGVLGDEDREAFRAWLGSYCEWLDTAPAAATAFCSSSNQGTYYDLQRASIATFLGDSATLAKISLYARERLATQIAADGSLPRELSRTRPRHYAMFTLQGWTSLARVLSSVGDNLWQHKTAEGLGLVQALHWLVAHENKPHTMSAETVDPDRLGPLLLDLTHHDPPGMPPADLGRATKPIFHPDEAIAPFWLWRRH
;
A
#
# COMPACT_ATOMS: atom_id res chain seq x y z
N PHE A 1 -16.23 -1.03 -34.89
CA PHE A 1 -16.77 0.26 -35.39
C PHE A 1 -15.75 0.99 -36.25
N ILE A 2 -14.66 1.58 -35.72
CA ILE A 2 -13.66 2.31 -36.53
C ILE A 2 -13.17 1.44 -37.70
N LEU A 3 -12.68 0.23 -37.38
CA LEU A 3 -12.12 -0.70 -38.37
C LEU A 3 -13.11 -1.16 -39.46
N ASP A 4 -14.42 -1.04 -39.22
CA ASP A 4 -15.44 -1.53 -40.14
C ASP A 4 -16.12 -0.39 -40.91
N ASN A 5 -16.03 0.87 -40.46
CA ASN A 5 -16.84 1.97 -40.98
C ASN A 5 -16.03 3.20 -41.39
N GLU A 6 -14.82 3.38 -40.86
CA GLU A 6 -14.04 4.57 -41.20
C GLU A 6 -13.56 4.49 -42.65
N PRO A 7 -13.76 5.53 -43.47
CA PRO A 7 -13.37 5.50 -44.87
C PRO A 7 -11.87 5.26 -45.04
N VAL A 8 -11.51 4.64 -46.16
CA VAL A 8 -10.13 4.60 -46.64
C VAL A 8 -9.80 5.98 -47.20
N PHE A 9 -8.67 6.54 -46.77
CA PHE A 9 -8.19 7.84 -47.21
C PHE A 9 -6.95 7.64 -48.08
N ASP A 10 -7.07 7.76 -49.41
CA ASP A 10 -6.00 7.39 -50.37
C ASP A 10 -4.65 8.10 -50.13
N ALA A 11 -4.66 9.29 -49.52
CA ALA A 11 -3.46 10.08 -49.22
C ALA A 11 -3.03 10.00 -47.75
N CYS A 12 -3.48 8.98 -47.00
CA CYS A 12 -3.20 8.82 -45.59
C CYS A 12 -2.88 7.36 -45.25
N GLU A 13 -1.71 7.13 -44.64
CA GLU A 13 -1.38 5.85 -44.01
C GLU A 13 -1.87 5.86 -42.56
N LYS A 14 -2.59 4.81 -42.15
CA LYS A 14 -3.07 4.61 -40.78
C LYS A 14 -2.40 3.39 -40.17
N PHE A 15 -1.96 3.54 -38.92
CA PHE A 15 -1.47 2.45 -38.09
C PHE A 15 -1.86 2.70 -36.63
N TRP A 16 -1.79 1.65 -35.82
CA TRP A 16 -2.19 1.67 -34.42
C TRP A 16 -0.99 1.54 -33.50
N ILE A 17 -1.05 2.17 -32.32
CA ILE A 17 -0.12 1.88 -31.22
C ILE A 17 -0.84 1.01 -30.20
N VAL A 18 -0.37 -0.21 -29.99
CA VAL A 18 -0.82 -1.08 -28.90
C VAL A 18 0.09 -0.76 -27.70
N ASN A 19 -0.40 0.07 -26.77
CA ASN A 19 0.42 0.71 -25.76
C ASN A 19 0.24 0.09 -24.37
N ARG A 20 1.26 -0.65 -23.91
CA ARG A 20 1.42 -1.16 -22.55
C ARG A 20 0.14 -1.82 -21.99
N ILE A 21 -0.47 -2.68 -22.79
CA ILE A 21 -1.64 -3.43 -22.36
C ILE A 21 -1.18 -4.44 -21.29
N VAL A 22 -1.68 -4.29 -20.07
CA VAL A 22 -1.19 -5.05 -18.90
C VAL A 22 -1.81 -6.45 -18.80
N ASP A 23 -2.98 -6.64 -19.41
CA ASP A 23 -3.63 -7.93 -19.52
C ASP A 23 -3.22 -8.58 -20.85
N THR A 24 -2.51 -9.70 -20.78
CA THR A 24 -1.98 -10.38 -21.96
C THR A 24 -3.07 -10.96 -22.85
N ASP A 25 -4.21 -11.35 -22.28
CA ASP A 25 -5.34 -11.89 -23.05
C ASP A 25 -6.06 -10.76 -23.79
N GLU A 26 -6.21 -9.60 -23.15
CA GLU A 26 -6.76 -8.42 -23.82
C GLU A 26 -5.79 -7.86 -24.87
N GLU A 27 -4.48 -7.88 -24.62
CA GLU A 27 -3.47 -7.52 -25.62
C GLU A 27 -3.59 -8.42 -26.86
N ALA A 28 -3.64 -9.74 -26.66
CA ALA A 28 -3.81 -10.72 -27.73
C ALA A 28 -5.12 -10.51 -28.50
N ARG A 29 -6.22 -10.19 -27.80
CA ARG A 29 -7.51 -9.85 -28.44
C ARG A 29 -7.44 -8.58 -29.29
N ILE A 30 -6.78 -7.53 -28.80
CA ILE A 30 -6.59 -6.28 -29.54
C ILE A 30 -5.76 -6.55 -30.80
N ILE A 31 -4.64 -7.25 -30.66
CA ILE A 31 -3.76 -7.61 -31.79
C ILE A 31 -4.52 -8.47 -32.81
N GLY A 32 -5.20 -9.52 -32.37
CA GLY A 32 -5.98 -10.40 -33.24
C GLY A 32 -7.10 -9.65 -33.98
N LEU A 33 -7.75 -8.67 -33.34
CA LEU A 33 -8.73 -7.80 -34.00
C LEU A 33 -8.08 -6.97 -35.12
N LEU A 34 -6.93 -6.34 -34.84
CA LEU A 34 -6.19 -5.54 -35.82
C LEU A 34 -5.71 -6.38 -37.02
N GLU A 35 -5.16 -7.56 -36.75
CA GLU A 35 -4.71 -8.52 -37.78
C GLU A 35 -5.88 -9.02 -38.63
N SER A 36 -7.03 -9.32 -38.02
CA SER A 36 -8.24 -9.78 -38.74
C SER A 36 -8.77 -8.74 -39.73
N ARG A 37 -8.41 -7.46 -39.53
CA ARG A 37 -8.74 -6.32 -40.39
C ARG A 37 -7.53 -5.79 -41.16
N ARG A 38 -6.43 -6.56 -41.21
CA ARG A 38 -5.17 -6.25 -41.91
C ARG A 38 -4.64 -4.85 -41.59
N GLN A 39 -4.76 -4.44 -40.33
CA GLN A 39 -4.27 -3.15 -39.87
C GLN A 39 -2.81 -3.24 -39.49
N ASN A 40 -2.04 -2.19 -39.81
CA ASN A 40 -0.68 -2.04 -39.31
C ASN A 40 -0.70 -1.58 -37.86
N PHE A 41 0.18 -2.11 -37.02
CA PHE A 41 0.33 -1.66 -35.64
C PHE A 41 1.77 -1.79 -35.15
N HIS A 42 2.06 -1.04 -34.08
CA HIS A 42 3.30 -1.13 -33.34
C HIS A 42 2.98 -1.33 -31.86
N THR A 43 3.60 -2.34 -31.25
CA THR A 43 3.38 -2.69 -29.85
C THR A 43 4.47 -2.09 -28.98
N ILE A 44 4.08 -1.39 -27.92
CA ILE A 44 4.95 -0.97 -26.82
C ILE A 44 4.59 -1.88 -25.63
N PRO A 45 5.38 -2.91 -25.30
CA PRO A 45 5.00 -3.88 -24.29
C PRO A 45 4.98 -3.29 -22.87
N PHE A 46 4.11 -3.83 -22.01
CA PHE A 46 4.19 -3.61 -20.57
C PHE A 46 5.21 -4.58 -19.97
N GLU A 47 6.26 -4.04 -19.34
CA GLU A 47 7.35 -4.83 -18.75
C GLU A 47 7.28 -4.76 -17.22
N LEU A 48 6.75 -5.82 -16.60
CA LEU A 48 6.50 -5.86 -15.15
C LEU A 48 7.79 -5.64 -14.32
N ASP A 49 8.95 -6.10 -14.81
CA ASP A 49 10.24 -5.87 -14.15
C ASP A 49 10.75 -4.44 -14.25
N GLN A 50 10.36 -3.68 -15.28
CA GLN A 50 10.62 -2.24 -15.32
C GLN A 50 9.68 -1.51 -14.36
N TYR A 51 8.38 -1.86 -14.39
CA TYR A 51 7.38 -1.27 -13.50
C TYR A 51 7.73 -1.39 -12.01
N ARG A 52 8.19 -2.56 -11.59
CA ARG A 52 8.59 -2.84 -10.19
C ARG A 52 9.70 -1.94 -9.66
N LYS A 53 10.54 -1.38 -10.54
CA LYS A 53 11.65 -0.49 -10.16
C LYS A 53 11.18 0.94 -9.91
N ILE A 54 9.93 1.25 -10.24
CA ILE A 54 9.37 2.58 -10.11
C ILE A 54 8.78 2.73 -8.71
N SER A 55 9.36 3.65 -7.94
CA SER A 55 8.88 4.01 -6.60
C SER A 55 7.57 4.81 -6.67
N TRP A 56 6.84 4.82 -5.56
CA TRP A 56 5.82 5.84 -5.32
C TRP A 56 6.48 7.19 -5.04
N ASP A 57 5.85 8.27 -5.45
CA ASP A 57 6.32 9.66 -5.33
C ASP A 57 6.01 10.27 -3.96
N VAL A 58 6.04 9.45 -2.90
CA VAL A 58 5.77 9.90 -1.52
C VAL A 58 6.81 10.91 -1.04
N ASP A 59 8.04 10.80 -1.55
CA ASP A 59 9.16 11.68 -1.28
C ASP A 59 9.01 13.08 -1.91
N GLN A 60 8.07 13.28 -2.85
CA GLN A 60 7.81 14.60 -3.44
C GLN A 60 6.92 15.49 -2.55
N LEU A 61 6.38 14.94 -1.46
CA LEU A 61 5.56 15.67 -0.50
C LEU A 61 6.33 15.89 0.80
N VAL A 62 6.18 17.08 1.37
CA VAL A 62 6.63 17.34 2.74
C VAL A 62 5.77 16.54 3.72
N ALA A 63 6.37 16.09 4.83
CA ALA A 63 5.68 15.25 5.83
C ALA A 63 4.33 15.80 6.31
N SER A 64 4.17 17.14 6.35
CA SER A 64 2.92 17.78 6.76
C SER A 64 1.76 17.60 5.77
N ASP A 65 2.01 17.23 4.53
CA ASP A 65 0.97 17.05 3.50
C ASP A 65 0.59 15.56 3.27
N LEU A 66 1.27 14.64 3.96
CA LEU A 66 1.02 13.20 3.87
C LEU A 66 -0.26 12.77 4.60
N ARG A 67 -0.89 11.66 4.15
CA ARG A 67 -2.20 11.19 4.66
C ARG A 67 -2.25 11.02 6.19
N PHE A 68 -1.13 10.64 6.81
CA PHE A 68 -1.06 10.37 8.25
C PHE A 68 -0.72 11.59 9.11
N SER A 69 -0.49 12.75 8.49
CA SER A 69 -0.33 14.02 9.19
C SER A 69 -1.71 14.59 9.55
N GLU A 70 -1.73 15.53 10.50
CA GLU A 70 -2.98 16.22 10.89
C GLU A 70 -3.56 17.06 9.74
N LYS A 71 -2.70 17.76 8.98
CA LYS A 71 -3.10 18.60 7.85
C LYS A 71 -3.45 17.78 6.60
N GLY A 72 -2.72 16.69 6.35
CA GLY A 72 -2.83 15.88 5.15
C GLY A 72 -3.95 14.82 5.18
N ARG A 73 -4.57 14.57 6.35
CA ARG A 73 -5.62 13.56 6.48
C ARG A 73 -6.81 13.77 5.55
N ALA A 74 -7.24 15.01 5.35
CA ALA A 74 -8.37 15.33 4.46
C ALA A 74 -8.00 15.19 2.98
N SER A 75 -6.83 15.71 2.57
CA SER A 75 -6.34 15.60 1.18
C SER A 75 -5.97 14.17 0.81
N GLY A 76 -5.45 13.40 1.76
CA GLY A 76 -5.03 12.02 1.60
C GLY A 76 -6.16 11.01 1.33
N GLN A 77 -7.41 11.46 1.33
CA GLN A 77 -8.58 10.68 0.91
C GLN A 77 -9.05 11.02 -0.51
N SER A 78 -8.41 11.99 -1.18
CA SER A 78 -8.81 12.42 -2.51
C SER A 78 -8.10 11.62 -3.61
N ALA A 79 -8.83 11.22 -4.66
CA ALA A 79 -8.23 10.60 -5.85
C ALA A 79 -7.13 11.48 -6.49
N ARG A 80 -7.24 12.81 -6.30
CA ARG A 80 -6.22 13.78 -6.70
C ARG A 80 -4.87 13.56 -6.02
N TYR A 81 -4.90 13.30 -4.71
CA TYR A 81 -3.71 12.95 -3.93
C TYR A 81 -3.15 11.59 -4.36
N GLU A 82 -4.02 10.58 -4.47
CA GLU A 82 -3.64 9.22 -4.83
C GLU A 82 -2.94 9.14 -6.20
N THR A 83 -3.43 9.90 -7.19
CA THR A 83 -2.79 9.99 -8.51
C THR A 83 -1.45 10.72 -8.48
N HIS A 84 -1.26 11.67 -7.55
CA HIS A 84 0.00 12.41 -7.42
C HIS A 84 1.11 11.52 -6.84
N ILE A 85 0.86 10.82 -5.73
CA ILE A 85 1.84 9.90 -5.13
C ILE A 85 2.13 8.66 -5.98
N ARG A 86 1.36 8.45 -7.05
CA ARG A 86 1.55 7.40 -8.08
C ARG A 86 1.96 7.97 -9.43
N ARG A 87 2.36 9.24 -9.52
CA ARG A 87 2.61 9.91 -10.80
C ARG A 87 3.59 9.14 -11.67
N SER A 88 4.76 8.75 -11.14
CA SER A 88 5.80 8.03 -11.87
C SER A 88 5.31 6.66 -12.36
N LYS A 89 4.54 5.95 -11.53
CA LYS A 89 3.87 4.70 -11.92
C LYS A 89 2.82 4.91 -13.01
N ASN A 90 2.03 5.99 -12.93
CA ASN A 90 1.04 6.37 -13.94
C ASN A 90 1.70 6.72 -15.28
N LEU A 91 2.82 7.46 -15.27
CA LEU A 91 3.62 7.73 -16.49
C LEU A 91 4.02 6.43 -17.18
N TYR A 92 4.43 5.43 -16.39
CA TYR A 92 4.78 4.14 -16.95
C TYR A 92 3.55 3.37 -17.45
N VAL A 93 2.53 3.18 -16.62
CA VAL A 93 1.40 2.31 -16.98
C VAL A 93 0.61 2.89 -18.16
N MET A 94 0.27 4.18 -18.11
CA MET A 94 -0.58 4.78 -19.13
C MET A 94 0.19 5.22 -20.37
N ASN A 95 1.44 5.66 -20.22
CA ASN A 95 2.39 5.98 -21.30
C ASN A 95 1.80 6.74 -22.51
N ASN A 96 0.84 7.62 -22.28
CA ASN A 96 0.05 8.20 -23.37
C ASN A 96 0.87 9.17 -24.24
N ASN A 97 1.72 10.00 -23.62
CA ASN A 97 2.61 10.89 -24.37
C ASN A 97 3.78 10.13 -25.00
N GLY A 98 4.31 9.09 -24.35
CA GLY A 98 5.29 8.18 -24.96
C GLY A 98 4.73 7.48 -26.21
N ALA A 99 3.48 7.01 -26.15
CA ALA A 99 2.79 6.43 -27.31
C ALA A 99 2.58 7.45 -28.45
N ARG A 100 2.18 8.70 -28.14
CA ARG A 100 2.07 9.78 -29.14
C ARG A 100 3.41 10.11 -29.78
N ASN A 101 4.47 10.19 -28.98
CA ASN A 101 5.82 10.45 -29.47
C ASN A 101 6.35 9.30 -30.34
N ALA A 102 6.06 8.04 -29.97
CA ALA A 102 6.36 6.88 -30.82
C ALA A 102 5.61 6.94 -32.16
N ALA A 103 4.32 7.30 -32.15
CA ALA A 103 3.55 7.49 -33.38
C ALA A 103 4.13 8.62 -34.26
N LEU A 104 4.52 9.76 -33.66
CA LEU A 104 5.21 10.84 -34.37
C LEU A 104 6.52 10.37 -35.00
N ALA A 105 7.35 9.63 -34.26
CA ALA A 105 8.63 9.13 -34.74
C ALA A 105 8.46 8.17 -35.92
N ILE A 106 7.54 7.20 -35.81
CA ILE A 106 7.25 6.23 -36.88
C ILE A 106 6.76 6.94 -38.15
N ALA A 107 5.90 7.94 -38.01
CA ALA A 107 5.26 8.61 -39.14
C ALA A 107 6.16 9.66 -39.82
N ARG A 108 7.18 10.20 -39.12
CA ARG A 108 7.92 11.40 -39.56
C ARG A 108 8.58 11.27 -40.94
N ASP A 109 9.12 10.09 -41.24
CA ASP A 109 9.78 9.83 -42.53
C ASP A 109 8.83 9.25 -43.60
N ARG A 110 7.54 9.07 -43.26
CA ARG A 110 6.54 8.42 -44.13
C ARG A 110 5.55 9.39 -44.75
N ALA A 111 5.24 10.49 -44.06
CA ALA A 111 4.20 11.41 -44.47
C ALA A 111 4.58 12.87 -44.18
N LYS A 112 4.06 13.80 -44.97
CA LYS A 112 4.25 15.24 -44.76
C LYS A 112 3.54 15.76 -43.51
N TRP A 113 2.42 15.14 -43.14
CA TRP A 113 1.58 15.51 -42.00
C TRP A 113 1.37 14.30 -41.10
N LEU A 114 1.57 14.51 -39.80
CA LEU A 114 1.55 13.49 -38.76
C LEU A 114 0.34 13.71 -37.85
N MET A 115 -0.39 12.63 -37.54
CA MET A 115 -1.66 12.67 -36.79
C MET A 115 -1.61 11.71 -35.58
N PRO A 116 -0.90 12.05 -34.49
CA PRO A 116 -0.78 11.19 -33.30
C PRO A 116 -2.04 11.28 -32.41
N TRP A 117 -3.18 10.88 -32.96
CA TRP A 117 -4.50 11.09 -32.36
C TRP A 117 -4.89 9.98 -31.39
N ASP A 118 -5.85 10.27 -30.52
CA ASP A 118 -6.36 9.30 -29.55
C ASP A 118 -7.08 8.14 -30.27
N GLY A 119 -6.95 6.91 -29.76
CA GLY A 119 -7.47 5.70 -30.43
C GLY A 119 -8.98 5.60 -30.58
N ASN A 120 -9.75 6.53 -30.00
CA ASN A 120 -11.20 6.65 -30.17
C ASN A 120 -11.61 7.80 -31.10
N CYS A 121 -10.65 8.38 -31.84
CA CYS A 121 -10.93 9.35 -32.89
C CYS A 121 -11.49 8.65 -34.13
N TYR A 122 -12.49 9.26 -34.77
CA TYR A 122 -13.07 8.80 -36.02
C TYR A 122 -13.28 9.98 -36.97
N LEU A 123 -12.95 9.79 -38.24
CA LEU A 123 -13.16 10.74 -39.32
C LEU A 123 -14.21 10.25 -40.31
N THR A 124 -15.19 11.09 -40.61
CA THR A 124 -15.98 10.94 -41.83
C THR A 124 -15.17 11.44 -43.04
N ASP A 125 -15.56 11.06 -44.25
CA ASP A 125 -14.92 11.57 -45.47
C ASP A 125 -15.06 13.10 -45.55
N SER A 126 -16.26 13.62 -45.29
CA SER A 126 -16.52 15.07 -45.21
C SER A 126 -15.60 15.80 -44.21
N ALA A 127 -15.37 15.23 -43.03
CA ALA A 127 -14.48 15.80 -42.03
C ALA A 127 -13.02 15.82 -42.53
N PHE A 128 -12.55 14.72 -43.10
CA PHE A 128 -11.20 14.61 -43.65
C PHE A 128 -10.96 15.56 -44.84
N GLN A 129 -11.92 15.70 -45.76
CA GLN A 129 -11.82 16.65 -46.88
C GLN A 129 -11.72 18.10 -46.42
N ARG A 130 -12.39 18.47 -45.31
CA ARG A 130 -12.25 19.80 -44.71
C ARG A 130 -10.87 20.03 -44.10
N ILE A 131 -10.29 19.00 -43.47
CA ILE A 131 -8.93 19.05 -42.95
C ILE A 131 -7.94 19.26 -44.09
N ARG A 132 -8.06 18.45 -45.16
CA ARG A 132 -7.20 18.56 -46.35
C ARG A 132 -7.29 19.94 -46.99
N SER A 133 -8.52 20.43 -47.23
CA SER A 133 -8.75 21.76 -47.79
C SER A 133 -8.11 22.88 -46.96
N ALA A 134 -8.16 22.78 -45.62
CA ALA A 134 -7.52 23.76 -44.74
C ALA A 134 -5.99 23.73 -44.86
N ILE A 135 -5.41 22.53 -44.86
CA ILE A 135 -3.97 22.32 -45.01
C ILE A 135 -3.47 22.84 -46.36
N GLU A 136 -4.17 22.54 -47.46
CA GLU A 136 -3.82 23.00 -48.80
C GLU A 136 -3.90 24.52 -48.94
N LYS A 137 -4.83 25.16 -48.21
CA LYS A 137 -4.97 26.62 -48.19
C LYS A 137 -3.81 27.31 -47.46
N ASN A 138 -3.30 26.72 -46.38
CA ASN A 138 -2.19 27.29 -45.61
C ASN A 138 -1.04 26.27 -45.38
N PRO A 139 -0.33 25.85 -46.44
CA PRO A 139 0.63 24.75 -46.37
C PRO A 139 1.92 25.13 -45.62
N HIS A 140 2.15 26.42 -45.41
CA HIS A 140 3.32 26.98 -44.73
C HIS A 140 3.21 26.92 -43.21
N LEU A 141 2.00 26.78 -42.65
CA LEU A 141 1.81 26.64 -41.20
C LEU A 141 2.22 25.23 -40.74
N PRO A 142 3.11 25.10 -39.73
CA PRO A 142 3.62 23.81 -39.27
C PRO A 142 2.62 22.97 -38.48
N TYR A 143 1.56 23.56 -37.95
CA TYR A 143 0.56 22.85 -37.13
C TYR A 143 -0.86 23.06 -37.61
N ALA A 144 -1.71 22.06 -37.40
CA ALA A 144 -3.15 22.21 -37.47
C ALA A 144 -3.81 21.62 -36.21
N VAL A 145 -4.75 22.36 -35.63
CA VAL A 145 -5.61 21.86 -34.54
C VAL A 145 -6.96 21.45 -35.11
N VAL A 146 -7.37 20.23 -34.78
CA VAL A 146 -8.61 19.62 -35.25
C VAL A 146 -9.57 19.51 -34.06
N PRO A 147 -10.58 20.39 -33.97
CA PRO A 147 -11.54 20.38 -32.87
C PRO A 147 -12.26 19.04 -32.78
N MET A 148 -12.45 18.57 -31.55
CA MET A 148 -13.06 17.28 -31.31
C MET A 148 -14.54 17.43 -30.94
N ALA A 149 -15.38 16.63 -31.56
CA ALA A 149 -16.81 16.54 -31.29
C ALA A 149 -17.11 15.25 -30.54
N ARG A 150 -17.71 15.34 -29.37
CA ARG A 150 -18.16 14.15 -28.64
C ARG A 150 -19.45 13.61 -29.24
N ILE A 151 -19.46 12.32 -29.52
CA ILE A 151 -20.60 11.62 -30.10
C ILE A 151 -21.26 10.77 -29.02
N VAL A 152 -22.60 10.80 -28.98
CA VAL A 152 -23.42 10.02 -28.05
C VAL A 152 -23.96 8.74 -28.68
N ASP A 153 -24.02 8.69 -30.01
CA ASP A 153 -24.38 7.50 -30.79
C ASP A 153 -23.50 7.45 -32.04
N ASN A 154 -22.67 6.42 -32.12
CA ASN A 154 -21.71 6.24 -33.20
C ASN A 154 -22.40 6.08 -34.56
N ALA A 155 -23.66 5.61 -34.62
CA ALA A 155 -24.40 5.43 -35.88
C ALA A 155 -24.64 6.75 -36.62
N LEU A 156 -24.70 7.88 -35.90
CA LEU A 156 -24.84 9.21 -36.50
C LEU A 156 -23.67 9.57 -37.43
N LEU A 157 -22.48 8.98 -37.21
CA LEU A 157 -21.30 9.21 -38.03
C LEU A 157 -21.33 8.51 -39.39
N LEU A 158 -22.30 7.62 -39.61
CA LEU A 158 -22.51 6.98 -40.90
C LEU A 158 -23.24 7.91 -41.89
N ASP A 159 -23.94 8.93 -41.37
CA ASP A 159 -24.52 10.00 -42.17
C ASP A 159 -23.45 11.04 -42.53
N GLN A 160 -23.09 11.13 -43.82
CA GLN A 160 -22.07 12.07 -44.32
C GLN A 160 -22.48 13.54 -44.18
N SER A 161 -23.77 13.83 -43.97
CA SER A 161 -24.27 15.19 -43.73
C SER A 161 -24.13 15.62 -42.26
N PHE A 162 -23.93 14.67 -41.35
CA PHE A 162 -23.84 14.93 -39.92
C PHE A 162 -22.64 15.82 -39.57
N GLN A 163 -22.93 16.95 -38.91
CA GLN A 163 -21.93 17.93 -38.48
C GLN A 163 -22.17 18.29 -37.00
N PRO A 164 -21.49 17.61 -36.08
CA PRO A 164 -21.64 17.86 -34.66
C PRO A 164 -20.86 19.12 -34.23
N PRO A 165 -21.29 19.79 -33.14
CA PRO A 165 -20.50 20.84 -32.52
C PRO A 165 -19.19 20.26 -31.96
N ALA A 166 -18.06 20.82 -32.38
CA ALA A 166 -16.72 20.36 -32.01
C ALA A 166 -16.07 21.34 -31.02
N GLU A 167 -16.43 21.19 -29.74
CA GLU A 167 -16.04 22.10 -28.65
C GLU A 167 -15.07 21.48 -27.63
N GLU A 168 -14.72 20.19 -27.76
CA GLU A 168 -13.80 19.52 -26.83
C GLU A 168 -12.33 19.86 -27.11
N GLU A 169 -11.45 19.37 -26.23
CA GLU A 169 -10.00 19.40 -26.41
C GLU A 169 -9.62 18.90 -27.83
N PRO A 170 -8.97 19.72 -28.67
CA PRO A 170 -8.69 19.36 -30.05
C PRO A 170 -7.61 18.28 -30.16
N GLN A 171 -7.59 17.57 -31.29
CA GLN A 171 -6.42 16.83 -31.73
C GLN A 171 -5.41 17.76 -32.42
N ILE A 172 -4.14 17.37 -32.45
CA ILE A 172 -3.05 18.18 -33.03
C ILE A 172 -2.45 17.41 -34.20
N MET A 173 -2.21 18.11 -35.29
CA MET A 173 -1.46 17.64 -36.45
C MET A 173 -0.15 18.40 -36.57
N PHE A 174 0.89 17.68 -36.98
CA PHE A 174 2.25 18.19 -37.07
C PHE A 174 2.74 18.05 -38.51
N ARG A 175 3.39 19.07 -39.06
CA ARG A 175 4.17 18.89 -40.28
C ARG A 175 5.46 18.13 -39.94
N ALA A 176 5.92 17.30 -40.86
CA ALA A 176 7.04 16.38 -40.60
C ALA A 176 8.37 17.06 -40.25
N ASP A 177 8.56 18.31 -40.63
CA ASP A 177 9.74 19.13 -40.34
C ASP A 177 9.70 19.80 -38.96
N THR A 178 8.63 19.60 -38.19
CA THR A 178 8.53 20.10 -36.81
C THR A 178 9.31 19.23 -35.84
N THR A 179 9.85 19.85 -34.78
CA THR A 179 10.65 19.16 -33.75
C THR A 179 9.89 18.97 -32.43
N GLN A 180 8.67 19.49 -32.33
CA GLN A 180 7.88 19.39 -31.10
C GLN A 180 7.51 17.93 -30.80
N LEU A 181 7.63 17.57 -29.53
CA LEU A 181 7.21 16.30 -28.94
C LEU A 181 6.38 16.58 -27.70
N PHE A 182 5.42 15.71 -27.41
CA PHE A 182 4.66 15.78 -26.17
C PHE A 182 5.59 15.56 -24.98
N ASP A 183 5.40 16.33 -23.91
CA ASP A 183 6.20 16.19 -22.70
C ASP A 183 5.72 14.97 -21.90
N GLU A 184 6.58 13.94 -21.82
CA GLU A 184 6.29 12.68 -21.14
C GLU A 184 6.21 12.82 -19.62
N ASN A 185 6.52 13.99 -19.06
CA ASN A 185 6.30 14.27 -17.64
C ASN A 185 4.82 14.55 -17.30
N TYR A 186 3.97 14.82 -18.29
CA TYR A 186 2.53 15.03 -18.10
C TYR A 186 1.77 13.73 -18.27
N GLY A 187 1.38 13.13 -17.15
CA GLY A 187 0.68 11.85 -17.13
C GLY A 187 -0.77 11.93 -17.60
N TYR A 188 -1.29 10.76 -17.99
CA TYR A 188 -2.73 10.61 -18.21
C TYR A 188 -3.50 11.07 -16.97
N GLY A 189 -4.56 11.85 -17.18
CA GLY A 189 -5.30 12.50 -16.11
C GLY A 189 -4.79 13.89 -15.70
N ARG A 190 -3.57 14.28 -16.07
CA ARG A 190 -3.02 15.61 -15.79
C ARG A 190 -2.47 16.30 -17.03
N ARG A 191 -3.37 16.93 -17.79
CA ARG A 191 -3.02 17.85 -18.91
C ARG A 191 -2.04 17.25 -19.94
N PRO A 192 -2.12 15.95 -20.29
CA PRO A 192 -1.10 15.31 -21.12
C PRO A 192 -1.00 15.90 -22.53
N LYS A 193 -2.11 16.39 -23.10
CA LYS A 193 -2.13 17.08 -24.39
C LYS A 193 -2.16 18.60 -24.25
N ILE A 194 -2.76 19.08 -23.16
CA ILE A 194 -2.89 20.50 -22.85
C ILE A 194 -1.51 21.17 -22.73
N GLU A 195 -0.49 20.47 -22.24
CA GLU A 195 0.88 21.01 -22.23
C GLU A 195 1.34 21.45 -23.63
N MET A 196 1.06 20.64 -24.66
CA MET A 196 1.39 20.95 -26.04
C MET A 196 0.54 22.12 -26.57
N LEU A 197 -0.75 22.16 -26.20
CA LEU A 197 -1.64 23.27 -26.55
C LEU A 197 -1.13 24.61 -25.99
N TRP A 198 -0.64 24.63 -24.75
CA TRP A 198 0.00 25.82 -24.17
C TRP A 198 1.28 26.20 -24.91
N ARG A 199 2.15 25.24 -25.21
CA ARG A 199 3.41 25.48 -25.94
C ARG A 199 3.18 26.06 -27.33
N LEU A 200 2.17 25.56 -28.04
CA LEU A 200 1.79 26.05 -29.36
C LEU A 200 0.92 27.32 -29.32
N ALA A 201 0.60 27.84 -28.13
CA ALA A 201 -0.28 28.98 -27.92
C ALA A 201 -1.69 28.80 -28.52
N VAL A 202 -2.26 27.59 -28.41
CA VAL A 202 -3.65 27.30 -28.79
C VAL A 202 -4.57 27.79 -27.66
N PRO A 203 -5.42 28.79 -27.90
CA PRO A 203 -6.32 29.31 -26.87
C PRO A 203 -7.43 28.30 -26.56
N GLY A 204 -7.82 28.20 -25.29
CA GLY A 204 -8.95 27.36 -24.92
C GLY A 204 -9.36 27.43 -23.44
N PRO A 205 -10.38 26.65 -23.04
CA PRO A 205 -10.85 26.64 -21.65
C PRO A 205 -9.76 26.18 -20.67
N TRP A 206 -8.78 25.41 -21.14
CA TRP A 206 -7.65 24.93 -20.34
C TRP A 206 -6.75 26.04 -19.78
N ASP A 207 -6.73 27.23 -20.39
CA ASP A 207 -5.98 28.37 -19.88
C ASP A 207 -6.46 28.84 -18.49
N ARG A 208 -7.72 28.51 -18.15
CA ARG A 208 -8.36 28.83 -16.87
C ARG A 208 -8.34 27.69 -15.86
N TYR A 209 -7.74 26.55 -16.19
CA TYR A 209 -7.66 25.43 -15.26
C TYR A 209 -6.77 25.80 -14.08
N ARG A 210 -7.19 25.39 -12.87
CA ARG A 210 -6.44 25.64 -11.64
C ARG A 210 -5.24 24.71 -11.58
N ASP A 211 -4.11 25.28 -11.18
CA ASP A 211 -2.86 24.55 -10.91
C ASP A 211 -2.91 24.05 -9.46
N ASP A 212 -2.50 22.79 -9.26
CA ASP A 212 -2.29 22.23 -7.92
C ASP A 212 -0.87 22.60 -7.44
N ALA A 213 -0.63 22.62 -6.13
CA ALA A 213 0.67 23.03 -5.57
C ALA A 213 1.85 22.16 -6.05
N TRP A 214 1.57 20.91 -6.43
CA TRP A 214 2.52 19.91 -6.91
C TRP A 214 2.55 19.79 -8.44
N ASP A 215 1.87 20.68 -9.18
CA ASP A 215 2.00 20.70 -10.63
C ASP A 215 3.33 21.30 -11.08
N PHE A 216 3.81 20.84 -12.24
CA PHE A 216 4.86 21.55 -12.95
C PHE A 216 4.42 22.97 -13.33
N PRO A 217 5.35 23.93 -13.34
CA PRO A 217 5.13 25.20 -14.00
C PRO A 217 4.59 24.99 -15.42
N ARG A 218 3.67 25.85 -15.84
CA ARG A 218 3.16 25.79 -17.21
C ARG A 218 4.32 25.93 -18.20
N PRO A 219 4.33 25.17 -19.29
CA PRO A 219 5.47 25.14 -20.20
C PRO A 219 5.63 26.47 -20.92
N VAL A 220 6.88 26.80 -21.25
CA VAL A 220 7.21 27.98 -22.05
C VAL A 220 6.73 27.77 -23.48
N ARG A 221 6.27 28.84 -24.13
CA ARG A 221 5.86 28.81 -25.55
C ARG A 221 7.01 28.37 -26.44
N ALA A 222 6.70 27.53 -27.41
CA ALA A 222 7.64 27.13 -28.44
C ALA A 222 7.99 28.30 -29.37
N ALA A 223 9.13 28.22 -30.07
CA ALA A 223 9.56 29.27 -31.01
C ALA A 223 8.58 29.48 -32.17
N ASP A 224 7.83 28.44 -32.52
CA ASP A 224 6.82 28.38 -33.56
C ASP A 224 5.38 28.49 -32.99
N ALA A 225 5.23 28.92 -31.74
CA ALA A 225 3.93 29.13 -31.13
C ALA A 225 3.07 30.11 -31.94
N GLY A 226 1.79 29.78 -32.10
CA GLY A 226 0.84 30.55 -32.90
C GLY A 226 0.95 30.32 -34.43
N LEU A 227 1.97 29.60 -34.91
CA LEU A 227 2.07 29.21 -36.33
C LEU A 227 1.19 27.99 -36.62
N LEU A 228 -0.12 28.15 -36.45
CA LEU A 228 -1.09 27.07 -36.55
C LEU A 228 -2.38 27.51 -37.21
N GLN A 229 -3.16 26.54 -37.68
CA GLN A 229 -4.50 26.75 -38.19
C GLN A 229 -5.51 25.81 -37.55
N LYS A 230 -6.78 26.21 -37.54
CA LYS A 230 -7.90 25.32 -37.21
C LYS A 230 -8.32 24.58 -38.49
N ALA A 231 -8.44 23.26 -38.42
CA ALA A 231 -8.76 22.42 -39.58
C ALA A 231 -9.90 21.45 -39.26
N GLY A 232 -10.98 21.50 -40.05
CA GLY A 232 -12.10 20.56 -39.96
C GLY A 232 -12.62 20.28 -38.55
N TRP A 233 -12.88 19.01 -38.27
CA TRP A 233 -13.28 18.45 -36.97
C TRP A 233 -12.99 16.95 -36.95
N VAL A 234 -13.01 16.32 -35.76
CA VAL A 234 -12.89 14.86 -35.59
C VAL A 234 -13.87 14.38 -34.55
N ALA A 235 -14.48 13.20 -34.76
CA ALA A 235 -15.38 12.60 -33.79
C ALA A 235 -14.58 11.90 -32.69
N ARG A 236 -15.03 12.03 -31.44
CA ARG A 236 -14.70 11.14 -30.34
C ARG A 236 -15.86 10.17 -30.16
N LEU A 237 -15.62 8.89 -30.42
CA LEU A 237 -16.66 7.87 -30.30
C LEU A 237 -17.20 7.75 -28.88
N ASP A 238 -18.49 7.39 -28.79
CA ASP A 238 -19.10 7.02 -27.51
C ASP A 238 -18.40 5.79 -26.92
N SER A 239 -18.20 5.84 -25.61
CA SER A 239 -17.58 4.77 -24.83
C SER A 239 -18.59 3.74 -24.30
N GLY A 240 -19.89 3.92 -24.56
CA GLY A 240 -20.96 3.06 -24.07
C GLY A 240 -21.43 3.36 -22.64
N ARG A 241 -21.01 4.51 -22.06
CA ARG A 241 -21.41 4.97 -20.71
C ARG A 241 -22.19 6.29 -20.77
N SER A 242 -23.31 6.27 -21.50
CA SER A 242 -24.14 7.44 -21.82
C SER A 242 -24.60 8.30 -20.62
N HIS A 243 -24.72 7.74 -19.41
CA HIS A 243 -25.12 8.46 -18.19
C HIS A 243 -24.07 9.45 -17.65
N LEU A 244 -22.83 9.42 -18.13
CA LEU A 244 -21.75 10.35 -17.73
C LEU A 244 -21.57 11.52 -18.73
N GLU A 245 -22.39 11.58 -19.78
CA GLU A 245 -22.09 12.37 -20.98
C GLU A 245 -22.80 13.74 -21.09
N ILE A 246 -23.51 14.19 -20.04
CA ILE A 246 -24.28 15.45 -20.09
C ILE A 246 -23.92 16.41 -18.93
N GLY A 247 -23.50 17.63 -19.28
CA GLY A 247 -23.41 18.78 -18.37
C GLY A 247 -22.16 18.90 -17.47
N LYS A 248 -22.10 19.97 -16.66
CA LYS A 248 -21.00 20.25 -15.71
C LYS A 248 -20.85 19.16 -14.63
N ALA A 249 -21.95 18.57 -14.18
CA ALA A 249 -21.94 17.44 -13.25
C ALA A 249 -21.24 16.22 -13.86
N GLY A 250 -21.51 15.91 -15.15
CA GLY A 250 -20.79 14.89 -15.90
C GLY A 250 -19.29 15.17 -16.06
N PHE A 251 -18.87 16.44 -16.19
CA PHE A 251 -17.44 16.79 -16.22
C PHE A 251 -16.71 16.47 -14.89
N VAL A 252 -17.26 16.88 -13.74
CA VAL A 252 -16.65 16.60 -12.43
C VAL A 252 -16.66 15.10 -12.12
N ALA A 253 -17.78 14.42 -12.38
CA ALA A 253 -17.88 12.97 -12.22
C ALA A 253 -16.86 12.21 -13.10
N ARG A 254 -16.59 12.67 -14.33
CA ARG A 254 -15.55 12.10 -15.21
C ARG A 254 -14.14 12.32 -14.68
N LEU A 255 -13.85 13.49 -14.09
CA LEU A 255 -12.53 13.73 -13.48
C LEU A 255 -12.29 12.78 -12.31
N VAL A 256 -13.26 12.64 -11.41
CA VAL A 256 -13.16 11.72 -10.26
C VAL A 256 -13.09 10.26 -10.72
N SER A 257 -13.96 9.85 -11.65
CA SER A 257 -13.96 8.49 -12.20
C SER A 257 -12.66 8.15 -12.93
N ARG A 258 -12.04 9.11 -13.60
CA ARG A 258 -10.75 8.92 -14.28
C ARG A 258 -9.60 8.82 -13.30
N ASP A 259 -9.54 9.73 -12.33
CA ASP A 259 -8.49 9.69 -11.30
C ASP A 259 -8.58 8.37 -10.51
N GLN A 260 -9.80 7.91 -10.20
CA GLN A 260 -10.02 6.58 -9.61
C GLN A 260 -9.57 5.44 -10.53
N ALA A 261 -9.93 5.46 -11.82
CA ALA A 261 -9.51 4.42 -12.76
C ALA A 261 -7.97 4.35 -12.92
N ILE A 262 -7.28 5.49 -12.84
CA ILE A 262 -5.80 5.52 -12.81
C ILE A 262 -5.29 4.82 -11.55
N VAL A 263 -5.85 5.15 -10.39
CA VAL A 263 -5.46 4.54 -9.11
C VAL A 263 -5.71 3.03 -9.15
N ASP A 264 -6.91 2.60 -9.58
CA ASP A 264 -7.26 1.19 -9.66
C ASP A 264 -6.31 0.43 -10.60
N MET A 265 -5.97 1.00 -11.75
CA MET A 265 -5.04 0.38 -12.69
C MET A 265 -3.63 0.26 -12.10
N VAL A 266 -3.14 1.30 -11.42
CA VAL A 266 -1.82 1.26 -10.76
C VAL A 266 -1.84 0.27 -9.60
N ASP A 267 -2.88 0.26 -8.78
CA ASP A 267 -3.05 -0.67 -7.66
C ASP A 267 -3.09 -2.12 -8.16
N GLN A 268 -3.73 -2.40 -9.31
CA GLN A 268 -3.69 -3.71 -9.97
C GLN A 268 -2.28 -4.10 -10.42
N CYS A 269 -1.53 -3.17 -11.01
CA CYS A 269 -0.14 -3.41 -11.40
C CYS A 269 0.76 -3.65 -10.18
N ASP A 270 0.57 -2.90 -9.09
CA ASP A 270 1.30 -3.09 -7.83
C ASP A 270 0.95 -4.44 -7.19
N ALA A 271 -0.33 -4.84 -7.21
CA ALA A 271 -0.76 -6.16 -6.76
C ALA A 271 -0.15 -7.30 -7.60
N LYS A 272 -0.08 -7.15 -8.93
CA LYS A 272 0.62 -8.10 -9.84
C LYS A 272 2.13 -8.14 -9.56
N ALA A 273 2.73 -7.00 -9.25
CA ALA A 273 4.14 -6.89 -8.91
C ALA A 273 4.48 -7.65 -7.63
N VAL A 274 3.67 -7.49 -6.57
CA VAL A 274 3.81 -8.20 -5.31
C VAL A 274 3.48 -9.69 -5.47
N ALA A 275 2.39 -10.04 -6.16
CA ALA A 275 1.96 -11.43 -6.34
C ALA A 275 3.04 -12.34 -6.93
N ALA A 276 3.82 -11.81 -7.87
CA ALA A 276 4.89 -12.57 -8.52
C ALA A 276 6.10 -12.88 -7.61
N ARG A 277 6.19 -12.27 -6.43
CA ARG A 277 7.21 -12.53 -5.41
C ARG A 277 6.64 -13.11 -4.11
N LEU A 278 5.33 -13.10 -3.98
CA LEU A 278 4.62 -13.59 -2.81
C LEU A 278 4.47 -15.10 -2.90
N ASP A 279 5.07 -15.79 -1.93
CA ASP A 279 4.82 -17.20 -1.67
C ASP A 279 4.25 -17.34 -0.26
N ALA A 280 2.95 -17.59 -0.16
CA ALA A 280 2.24 -17.69 1.10
C ALA A 280 2.74 -18.85 1.98
N SER A 281 3.44 -19.84 1.40
CA SER A 281 3.99 -20.98 2.12
C SER A 281 5.33 -20.69 2.82
N ARG A 282 6.05 -19.64 2.40
CA ARG A 282 7.36 -19.28 2.97
C ARG A 282 7.23 -18.45 4.24
N LEU A 283 8.22 -18.57 5.11
CA LEU A 283 8.30 -17.79 6.34
C LEU A 283 8.62 -16.31 6.02
N ALA A 284 7.85 -15.41 6.63
CA ALA A 284 7.91 -13.96 6.38
C ALA A 284 8.85 -13.24 7.36
N PHE A 285 8.96 -13.74 8.59
CA PHE A 285 9.77 -13.17 9.67
C PHE A 285 10.98 -14.06 10.02
N TYR A 286 10.79 -15.36 10.23
CA TYR A 286 11.89 -16.30 10.49
C TYR A 286 12.60 -16.72 9.20
N ASP A 287 13.89 -17.01 9.32
CA ASP A 287 14.74 -17.45 8.23
C ASP A 287 14.83 -18.98 8.20
N GLU A 288 14.45 -19.57 7.06
CA GLU A 288 14.40 -21.03 6.90
C GLU A 288 15.79 -21.66 7.01
N ASP A 289 16.82 -20.98 6.48
CA ASP A 289 18.19 -21.48 6.51
C ASP A 289 18.76 -21.36 7.93
N ALA A 290 18.49 -20.27 8.65
CA ALA A 290 18.89 -20.11 10.05
C ALA A 290 18.28 -21.20 10.94
N LEU A 291 17.00 -21.52 10.75
CA LEU A 291 16.33 -22.61 11.48
C LEU A 291 16.96 -23.98 11.15
N ALA A 292 17.27 -24.25 9.88
CA ALA A 292 17.92 -25.50 9.48
C ALA A 292 19.32 -25.68 10.10
N HIS A 293 20.01 -24.58 10.38
CA HIS A 293 21.35 -24.60 10.99
C HIS A 293 21.37 -24.44 12.52
N ALA A 294 20.20 -24.23 13.15
CA ALA A 294 20.07 -23.95 14.58
C ALA A 294 20.61 -25.05 15.51
N VAL A 295 20.70 -26.30 15.02
CA VAL A 295 21.19 -27.47 15.77
C VAL A 295 22.64 -27.38 16.27
N LYS A 296 23.38 -26.32 15.91
CA LYS A 296 24.79 -26.11 16.28
C LYS A 296 25.00 -25.24 17.52
N ASP A 297 23.97 -24.57 18.03
CA ASP A 297 24.07 -23.64 19.17
C ASP A 297 23.54 -24.26 20.48
N GLY A 298 24.43 -24.91 21.24
CA GLY A 298 24.04 -25.64 22.44
C GLY A 298 23.34 -24.80 23.53
N LEU A 299 23.65 -23.50 23.65
CA LEU A 299 23.02 -22.65 24.66
C LEU A 299 21.60 -22.27 24.23
N ILE A 300 21.42 -21.85 22.98
CA ILE A 300 20.11 -21.47 22.46
C ILE A 300 19.18 -22.68 22.39
N LEU A 301 19.69 -23.87 22.04
CA LEU A 301 18.92 -25.12 22.09
C LEU A 301 18.43 -25.45 23.50
N HIS A 302 19.27 -25.31 24.52
CA HIS A 302 18.86 -25.54 25.91
C HIS A 302 17.75 -24.57 26.36
N HIS A 303 17.83 -23.30 25.91
CA HIS A 303 16.74 -22.34 26.13
C HIS A 303 15.45 -22.75 25.42
N LEU A 304 15.54 -23.27 24.18
CA LEU A 304 14.39 -23.77 23.43
C LEU A 304 13.75 -24.98 24.11
N GLU A 305 14.52 -25.98 24.53
CA GLU A 305 14.05 -27.14 25.27
C GLU A 305 13.31 -26.74 26.56
N THR A 306 13.91 -25.82 27.33
CA THR A 306 13.32 -25.33 28.57
C THR A 306 12.01 -24.60 28.32
N ALA A 307 11.99 -23.68 27.36
CA ALA A 307 10.79 -22.91 27.02
C ALA A 307 9.68 -23.80 26.46
N ALA A 308 10.03 -24.77 25.60
CA ALA A 308 9.10 -25.72 25.02
C ALA A 308 8.52 -26.66 26.09
N GLY A 309 9.34 -27.16 27.03
CA GLY A 309 8.86 -27.96 28.16
C GLY A 309 7.87 -27.20 29.04
N GLN A 310 8.10 -25.91 29.26
CA GLN A 310 7.15 -25.04 29.97
C GLN A 310 5.86 -24.79 29.17
N ALA A 311 5.97 -24.62 27.86
CA ALA A 311 4.82 -24.41 26.97
C ALA A 311 3.92 -25.65 26.86
N LEU A 312 4.50 -26.86 26.83
CA LEU A 312 3.76 -28.13 26.87
C LEU A 312 2.90 -28.29 28.13
N ALA A 313 3.32 -27.70 29.25
CA ALA A 313 2.60 -27.77 30.52
C ALA A 313 1.45 -26.75 30.64
N ARG A 314 1.26 -25.88 29.65
CA ARG A 314 0.21 -24.85 29.65
C ARG A 314 -0.83 -25.09 28.55
N GLY A 315 -2.00 -24.49 28.73
CA GLY A 315 -3.09 -24.53 27.76
C GLY A 315 -3.79 -25.90 27.64
N PRO A 316 -4.69 -26.08 26.66
CA PRO A 316 -5.09 -25.07 25.68
C PRO A 316 -5.80 -23.87 26.32
N PHE A 317 -5.73 -22.73 25.65
CA PHE A 317 -6.34 -21.48 26.10
C PHE A 317 -7.57 -21.16 25.25
N SER A 318 -8.56 -20.51 25.84
CA SER A 318 -9.74 -19.99 25.16
C SER A 318 -10.14 -18.64 25.73
N VAL A 319 -10.80 -17.82 24.91
CA VAL A 319 -11.53 -16.63 25.38
C VAL A 319 -12.65 -16.99 26.36
N LEU A 320 -13.05 -18.25 26.51
CA LEU A 320 -14.03 -18.66 27.51
C LEU A 320 -13.45 -18.77 28.92
N ASP A 321 -12.12 -18.75 29.06
CA ASP A 321 -11.45 -18.95 30.34
C ASP A 321 -11.40 -17.69 31.21
N LYS A 322 -11.76 -16.51 30.66
CA LYS A 322 -11.90 -15.27 31.44
C LYS A 322 -13.05 -15.39 32.44
N THR A 323 -12.93 -14.69 33.56
CA THR A 323 -13.92 -14.75 34.64
C THR A 323 -15.09 -13.78 34.44
N GLY A 324 -14.90 -12.75 33.62
CA GLY A 324 -15.93 -11.78 33.24
C GLY A 324 -16.41 -11.94 31.80
N LEU A 325 -17.44 -11.19 31.43
CA LEU A 325 -17.92 -11.11 30.04
C LEU A 325 -17.53 -9.79 29.40
N ALA A 326 -17.39 -9.80 28.07
CA ALA A 326 -17.38 -8.56 27.30
C ALA A 326 -18.72 -7.82 27.46
N PRO A 327 -18.76 -6.50 27.20
CA PRO A 327 -20.01 -5.72 27.22
C PRO A 327 -21.13 -6.25 26.31
N SER A 328 -20.83 -7.06 25.29
CA SER A 328 -21.84 -7.76 24.47
C SER A 328 -22.64 -8.82 25.22
N GLY A 329 -22.08 -9.39 26.29
CA GLY A 329 -22.60 -10.59 26.95
C GLY A 329 -22.24 -11.91 26.25
N ASP A 330 -21.59 -11.87 25.08
CA ASP A 330 -21.09 -13.08 24.40
C ASP A 330 -19.75 -13.51 25.03
N PRO A 331 -19.63 -14.73 25.57
CA PRO A 331 -18.38 -15.20 26.14
C PRO A 331 -17.26 -15.43 25.10
N GLN A 332 -17.59 -15.62 23.82
CA GLN A 332 -16.61 -15.77 22.72
C GLN A 332 -16.00 -14.43 22.25
N ASP A 333 -16.53 -13.30 22.72
CA ASP A 333 -15.95 -12.01 22.44
C ASP A 333 -14.70 -11.77 23.29
N TYR A 334 -13.61 -11.41 22.61
CA TYR A 334 -12.37 -11.01 23.27
C TYR A 334 -12.58 -9.77 24.15
N PHE A 335 -12.17 -9.85 25.41
CA PHE A 335 -12.33 -8.77 26.37
C PHE A 335 -11.05 -8.42 27.11
N HIS A 336 -10.71 -7.14 27.09
CA HIS A 336 -9.65 -6.55 27.89
C HIS A 336 -9.96 -5.06 28.14
N PRO A 337 -9.94 -4.56 29.39
CA PRO A 337 -10.17 -3.14 29.65
C PRO A 337 -8.94 -2.31 29.29
N ALA A 338 -9.15 -1.02 29.02
CA ALA A 338 -8.06 -0.11 28.69
C ALA A 338 -7.12 0.03 29.89
N PRO A 339 -5.81 -0.21 29.73
CA PRO A 339 -4.91 -0.35 30.87
C PRO A 339 -4.80 0.94 31.70
N TYR A 340 -5.02 2.12 31.12
CA TYR A 340 -4.80 3.41 31.79
C TYR A 340 -6.09 4.17 32.13
N TRP A 341 -7.23 3.48 32.21
CA TRP A 341 -8.53 4.13 32.47
C TRP A 341 -9.12 3.63 33.77
N TRP A 342 -9.34 4.54 34.71
CA TRP A 342 -9.74 4.25 36.08
C TRP A 342 -11.13 4.80 36.39
N PRO A 343 -11.89 4.19 37.33
CA PRO A 343 -13.10 4.81 37.86
C PRO A 343 -12.86 6.25 38.32
N ASP A 344 -13.78 7.13 37.99
CA ASP A 344 -13.76 8.54 38.44
C ASP A 344 -14.15 8.60 39.92
N PRO A 345 -13.23 8.96 40.85
CA PRO A 345 -13.55 9.03 42.28
C PRO A 345 -14.57 10.12 42.60
N ASP A 346 -14.79 11.09 41.70
CA ASP A 346 -15.73 12.20 41.90
C ASP A 346 -17.16 11.84 41.44
N ARG A 347 -17.40 10.61 40.98
CA ARG A 347 -18.70 10.13 40.48
C ARG A 347 -19.22 8.95 41.30
N PRO A 348 -20.50 8.94 41.72
CA PRO A 348 -21.07 7.88 42.56
C PRO A 348 -20.98 6.47 41.96
N ASP A 349 -21.04 6.37 40.64
CA ASP A 349 -20.93 5.11 39.88
C ASP A 349 -19.53 4.90 39.28
N GLY A 350 -18.59 5.84 39.52
CA GLY A 350 -17.24 5.81 38.97
C GLY A 350 -17.15 6.05 37.46
N LEU A 351 -18.24 6.49 36.80
CA LEU A 351 -18.32 6.66 35.36
C LEU A 351 -18.46 8.14 34.95
N PRO A 352 -17.96 8.52 33.75
CA PRO A 352 -17.13 7.71 32.87
C PRO A 352 -15.70 7.58 33.41
N TYR A 353 -14.99 6.50 33.08
CA TYR A 353 -13.60 6.31 33.53
C TYR A 353 -12.70 7.48 33.08
N ILE A 354 -11.66 7.78 33.86
CA ILE A 354 -10.68 8.84 33.59
C ILE A 354 -9.29 8.27 33.29
N ARG A 355 -8.53 8.92 32.41
CA ARG A 355 -7.21 8.46 31.99
C ARG A 355 -6.13 8.81 33.02
N ARG A 356 -5.32 7.82 33.40
CA ARG A 356 -4.08 7.96 34.19
C ARG A 356 -2.92 7.28 33.45
N ASP A 357 -2.23 8.03 32.58
CA ASP A 357 -1.18 7.46 31.71
C ASP A 357 -0.02 6.88 32.53
N GLY A 358 0.39 5.65 32.23
CA GLY A 358 1.44 4.95 32.96
C GLY A 358 0.96 4.15 34.18
N GLU A 359 -0.24 4.43 34.71
CA GLU A 359 -0.81 3.73 35.87
C GLU A 359 -1.80 2.65 35.43
N ARG A 360 -1.37 1.38 35.43
CA ARG A 360 -2.18 0.26 34.93
C ARG A 360 -3.27 -0.18 35.89
N VAL A 361 -4.50 -0.39 35.38
CA VAL A 361 -5.58 -1.09 36.07
C VAL A 361 -5.14 -2.52 36.43
N PRO A 362 -5.42 -3.02 37.65
CA PRO A 362 -5.07 -4.38 38.05
C PRO A 362 -5.54 -5.43 37.04
N GLY A 363 -4.72 -6.45 36.78
CA GLY A 363 -5.01 -7.50 35.80
C GLY A 363 -4.77 -7.11 34.33
N THR A 364 -4.54 -5.83 33.99
CA THR A 364 -4.27 -5.44 32.59
C THR A 364 -2.80 -5.56 32.17
N ALA A 365 -1.90 -5.81 33.13
CA ALA A 365 -0.50 -6.10 32.85
C ALA A 365 -0.34 -7.58 32.51
N LEU A 366 0.38 -7.87 31.42
CA LEU A 366 0.67 -9.24 30.99
C LEU A 366 1.37 -10.02 32.12
N TYR A 367 0.90 -11.24 32.36
CA TYR A 367 1.48 -12.18 33.34
C TYR A 367 1.49 -11.69 34.80
N ALA A 368 0.85 -10.57 35.10
CA ALA A 368 0.65 -10.12 36.47
C ALA A 368 -0.46 -10.92 37.16
N ALA A 369 -0.45 -10.93 38.50
CA ALA A 369 -1.55 -11.48 39.28
C ALA A 369 -2.88 -10.80 38.91
N GLY A 370 -3.93 -11.60 38.71
CA GLY A 370 -5.24 -11.10 38.27
C GLY A 370 -5.37 -10.95 36.75
N SER A 371 -4.31 -11.14 35.97
CA SER A 371 -4.37 -10.96 34.50
C SER A 371 -5.16 -12.04 33.79
N GLU A 372 -5.37 -13.18 34.44
CA GLU A 372 -6.30 -14.23 34.08
C GLU A 372 -7.78 -13.78 34.14
N THR A 373 -8.09 -12.60 34.69
CA THR A 373 -9.44 -12.03 34.64
C THR A 373 -9.86 -11.66 33.20
N TYR A 374 -8.88 -11.39 32.32
CA TYR A 374 -9.09 -10.91 30.95
C TYR A 374 -8.38 -11.79 29.92
N ASP A 375 -8.63 -11.54 28.63
CA ASP A 375 -8.14 -12.41 27.57
C ASP A 375 -6.67 -12.12 27.17
N ARG A 376 -6.14 -10.93 27.46
CA ARG A 376 -4.85 -10.47 26.93
C ARG A 376 -3.66 -11.37 27.26
N THR A 377 -3.54 -11.83 28.51
CA THR A 377 -2.47 -12.77 28.92
C THR A 377 -2.59 -14.11 28.20
N ARG A 378 -3.81 -14.63 28.02
CA ARG A 378 -4.05 -15.91 27.35
C ARG A 378 -3.75 -15.83 25.87
N LEU A 379 -4.21 -14.77 25.21
CA LEU A 379 -3.89 -14.49 23.81
C LEU A 379 -2.37 -14.45 23.60
N GLN A 380 -1.64 -13.75 24.48
CA GLN A 380 -0.19 -13.71 24.38
C GLN A 380 0.44 -15.09 24.56
N ARG A 381 -0.09 -15.94 25.45
CA ARG A 381 0.37 -17.34 25.56
C ARG A 381 0.07 -18.14 24.30
N VAL A 382 -1.07 -17.94 23.64
CA VAL A 382 -1.33 -18.58 22.34
C VAL A 382 -0.25 -18.21 21.33
N PHE A 383 0.18 -16.96 21.27
CA PHE A 383 1.27 -16.55 20.38
C PHE A 383 2.63 -17.11 20.79
N ASP A 384 3.04 -16.87 22.03
CA ASP A 384 4.37 -17.23 22.50
C ASP A 384 4.54 -18.76 22.54
N ASP A 385 3.60 -19.47 23.16
CA ASP A 385 3.71 -20.93 23.36
C ASP A 385 3.58 -21.67 22.02
N THR A 386 2.66 -21.27 21.13
CA THR A 386 2.57 -21.88 19.77
C THR A 386 3.87 -21.67 19.00
N THR A 387 4.46 -20.47 19.08
CA THR A 387 5.70 -20.15 18.37
C THR A 387 6.88 -20.96 18.90
N VAL A 388 7.07 -20.98 20.21
CA VAL A 388 8.12 -21.78 20.85
C VAL A 388 7.98 -23.26 20.51
N LEU A 389 6.76 -23.80 20.55
CA LEU A 389 6.50 -25.21 20.23
C LEU A 389 6.69 -25.53 18.74
N ALA A 390 6.31 -24.63 17.83
CA ALA A 390 6.56 -24.81 16.40
C ALA A 390 8.05 -24.77 16.06
N LEU A 391 8.80 -23.85 16.69
CA LEU A 391 10.25 -23.79 16.59
C LEU A 391 10.90 -25.06 17.17
N ALA A 392 10.45 -25.54 18.33
CA ALA A 392 10.91 -26.78 18.94
C ALA A 392 10.62 -28.01 18.06
N ALA A 393 9.43 -28.10 17.48
CA ALA A 393 9.09 -29.16 16.53
C ALA A 393 10.03 -29.15 15.31
N THR A 394 10.41 -27.96 14.84
CA THR A 394 11.27 -27.77 13.66
C THR A 394 12.73 -28.05 13.96
N VAL A 395 13.26 -27.54 15.07
CA VAL A 395 14.69 -27.56 15.40
C VAL A 395 15.09 -28.81 16.18
N LEU A 396 14.22 -29.34 17.05
CA LEU A 396 14.48 -30.51 17.89
C LEU A 396 13.88 -31.81 17.34
N ASP A 397 13.21 -31.76 16.18
CA ASP A 397 12.52 -32.89 15.54
C ASP A 397 11.50 -33.59 16.45
N GLY A 398 10.74 -32.81 17.22
CA GLY A 398 9.79 -33.29 18.23
C GLY A 398 8.32 -33.15 17.80
N HIS A 399 7.74 -34.20 17.18
CA HIS A 399 6.34 -34.18 16.71
C HIS A 399 5.31 -33.81 17.80
N HIS A 400 5.57 -34.20 19.05
CA HIS A 400 4.68 -33.90 20.18
C HIS A 400 4.54 -32.39 20.47
N TYR A 401 5.58 -31.58 20.19
CA TYR A 401 5.48 -30.12 20.28
C TYR A 401 4.49 -29.57 19.26
N ALA A 402 4.54 -30.06 18.02
CA ALA A 402 3.62 -29.65 16.95
C ALA A 402 2.17 -30.00 17.27
N VAL A 403 1.93 -31.21 17.81
CA VAL A 403 0.59 -31.64 18.23
C VAL A 403 0.01 -30.72 19.30
N HIS A 404 0.81 -30.32 20.30
CA HIS A 404 0.32 -29.40 21.34
C HIS A 404 0.08 -27.99 20.80
N ALA A 405 0.98 -27.47 19.96
CA ALA A 405 0.81 -26.18 19.32
C ALA A 405 -0.48 -26.11 18.47
N ALA A 406 -0.77 -27.18 17.72
CA ALA A 406 -2.01 -27.30 16.96
C ALA A 406 -3.26 -27.28 17.86
N ARG A 407 -3.19 -27.86 19.06
CA ARG A 407 -4.29 -27.77 20.04
C ARG A 407 -4.54 -26.34 20.52
N LEU A 408 -3.49 -25.53 20.69
CA LEU A 408 -3.62 -24.11 21.06
C LEU A 408 -4.35 -23.33 19.96
N ILE A 409 -3.94 -23.51 18.70
CA ILE A 409 -4.58 -22.86 17.54
C ILE A 409 -6.04 -23.28 17.42
N ARG A 410 -6.32 -24.58 17.53
CA ARG A 410 -7.69 -25.11 17.42
C ARG A 410 -8.60 -24.51 18.47
N ALA A 411 -8.17 -24.49 19.73
CA ALA A 411 -8.97 -23.98 20.82
C ALA A 411 -9.28 -22.48 20.68
N TRP A 412 -8.29 -21.67 20.26
CA TRP A 412 -8.46 -20.22 20.21
C TRP A 412 -9.15 -19.70 18.93
N PHE A 413 -8.91 -20.33 17.77
CA PHE A 413 -9.34 -19.77 16.48
C PHE A 413 -10.34 -20.64 15.70
N ILE A 414 -10.35 -21.96 15.91
CA ILE A 414 -11.03 -22.90 15.00
C ILE A 414 -12.29 -23.50 15.63
N ASP A 415 -12.16 -24.15 16.79
CA ASP A 415 -13.26 -24.91 17.41
C ASP A 415 -14.44 -23.97 17.74
N PRO A 416 -15.61 -24.12 17.10
CA PRO A 416 -16.77 -23.25 17.32
C PRO A 416 -17.23 -23.21 18.77
N ARG A 417 -16.84 -24.17 19.61
CA ARG A 417 -17.19 -24.21 21.03
C ARG A 417 -16.30 -23.33 21.89
N THR A 418 -15.08 -23.02 21.45
CA THR A 418 -14.07 -22.33 22.29
C THR A 418 -13.42 -21.13 21.59
N ARG A 419 -13.60 -20.98 20.28
CA ARG A 419 -12.92 -19.95 19.50
C ARG A 419 -13.32 -18.54 19.92
N MET A 420 -12.39 -17.63 19.72
CA MET A 420 -12.59 -16.19 19.73
C MET A 420 -13.41 -15.78 18.50
N ASN A 421 -14.40 -14.90 18.67
CA ASN A 421 -15.04 -14.22 17.53
C ASN A 421 -14.01 -13.35 16.79
N PRO A 422 -14.00 -13.29 15.44
CA PRO A 422 -12.94 -12.67 14.66
C PRO A 422 -13.00 -11.13 14.66
N HIS A 423 -12.94 -10.50 15.84
CA HIS A 423 -12.90 -9.05 16.02
C HIS A 423 -12.32 -8.63 17.37
N LEU A 424 -11.82 -7.39 17.46
CA LEU A 424 -11.33 -6.78 18.70
C LEU A 424 -12.24 -5.66 19.21
N ARG A 425 -13.56 -5.79 18.98
CA ARG A 425 -14.56 -4.80 19.36
C ARG A 425 -14.52 -4.41 20.84
N TYR A 426 -14.16 -5.34 21.72
CA TYR A 426 -14.09 -5.13 23.18
C TYR A 426 -12.65 -5.21 23.73
N ALA A 427 -11.67 -4.87 22.90
CA ALA A 427 -10.29 -4.69 23.33
C ALA A 427 -10.04 -3.24 23.78
N GLN A 428 -9.37 -3.09 24.93
CA GLN A 428 -9.12 -1.82 25.61
C GLN A 428 -10.39 -0.96 25.77
N VAL A 429 -11.45 -1.57 26.30
CA VAL A 429 -12.70 -0.85 26.61
C VAL A 429 -12.46 0.21 27.67
N ARG A 430 -12.99 1.41 27.43
CA ARG A 430 -13.02 2.52 28.39
C ARG A 430 -14.41 2.63 28.97
N SER A 431 -14.64 2.12 30.18
CA SER A 431 -15.97 2.08 30.77
C SER A 431 -16.62 3.47 30.84
N GLY A 432 -17.85 3.61 30.31
CA GLY A 432 -18.58 4.87 30.20
C GLY A 432 -18.26 5.70 28.94
N HIS A 433 -17.42 5.21 28.03
CA HIS A 433 -17.11 5.83 26.74
C HIS A 433 -17.50 4.92 25.58
N ASP A 434 -17.75 5.48 24.39
CA ASP A 434 -17.93 4.75 23.13
C ASP A 434 -18.86 3.53 23.21
N ASN A 435 -19.96 3.62 23.95
CA ASN A 435 -20.89 2.50 24.22
C ASN A 435 -20.21 1.24 24.82
N ASN A 436 -19.12 1.44 25.58
CA ASN A 436 -18.24 0.39 26.09
C ASN A 436 -17.61 -0.49 25.00
N GLU A 437 -17.37 0.08 23.82
CA GLU A 437 -16.55 -0.53 22.78
C GLU A 437 -15.11 0.01 22.84
N GLY A 438 -14.17 -0.72 22.24
CA GLY A 438 -12.78 -0.32 22.12
C GLY A 438 -12.60 0.86 21.15
N SER A 439 -11.81 1.85 21.53
CA SER A 439 -11.59 3.06 20.72
C SER A 439 -10.59 2.89 19.56
N GLY A 440 -10.26 1.66 19.19
CA GLY A 440 -9.20 1.32 18.22
C GLY A 440 -7.83 1.03 18.82
N HIS A 441 -7.52 1.54 20.02
CA HIS A 441 -6.22 1.32 20.67
C HIS A 441 -5.94 -0.16 20.98
N GLY A 442 -6.99 -0.93 21.27
CA GLY A 442 -6.89 -2.36 21.52
C GLY A 442 -6.54 -3.22 20.31
N ILE A 443 -6.58 -2.68 19.09
CA ILE A 443 -6.20 -3.43 17.87
C ILE A 443 -4.74 -3.90 17.95
N ILE A 444 -3.89 -3.15 18.65
CA ILE A 444 -2.48 -3.50 18.87
C ILE A 444 -2.30 -4.84 19.62
N GLU A 445 -3.33 -5.41 20.25
CA GLU A 445 -3.19 -6.65 21.02
C GLU A 445 -3.00 -7.90 20.15
N LEU A 446 -3.28 -7.81 18.84
CA LEU A 446 -2.92 -8.83 17.84
C LEU A 446 -1.63 -8.49 17.06
N LYS A 447 -0.82 -7.54 17.56
CA LYS A 447 0.44 -7.10 16.93
C LYS A 447 1.41 -8.23 16.58
N ASP A 448 1.38 -9.33 17.33
CA ASP A 448 2.37 -10.41 17.27
C ASP A 448 2.04 -11.49 16.23
N PHE A 449 1.01 -11.26 15.39
CA PHE A 449 0.72 -12.12 14.24
C PHE A 449 1.91 -12.32 13.31
N TYR A 450 2.87 -11.38 13.25
CA TYR A 450 4.02 -11.49 12.35
C TYR A 450 4.87 -12.74 12.59
N PHE A 451 5.14 -13.11 13.85
CA PHE A 451 5.89 -14.33 14.16
C PHE A 451 4.96 -15.53 14.36
N PHE A 452 3.73 -15.30 14.87
CA PHE A 452 2.78 -16.38 15.10
C PHE A 452 2.35 -17.03 13.77
N LEU A 453 2.13 -16.27 12.71
CA LEU A 453 1.72 -16.82 11.41
C LEU A 453 2.84 -17.64 10.75
N ASP A 454 4.11 -17.34 11.02
CA ASP A 454 5.22 -18.22 10.63
C ASP A 454 5.22 -19.53 11.43
N ALA A 455 4.91 -19.49 12.72
CA ALA A 455 4.72 -20.70 13.51
C ALA A 455 3.58 -21.57 12.95
N VAL A 456 2.47 -20.95 12.53
CA VAL A 456 1.38 -21.68 11.85
C VAL A 456 1.88 -22.35 10.57
N ARG A 457 2.64 -21.64 9.70
CA ARG A 457 3.23 -22.24 8.48
C ARG A 457 4.13 -23.44 8.79
N LEU A 458 4.96 -23.34 9.83
CA LEU A 458 5.80 -24.46 10.28
C LEU A 458 4.92 -25.66 10.70
N LEU A 459 3.84 -25.43 11.43
CA LEU A 459 2.91 -26.48 11.85
C LEU A 459 2.15 -27.10 10.67
N GLU A 460 1.72 -26.30 9.69
CA GLU A 460 1.09 -26.79 8.45
C GLU A 460 2.01 -27.79 7.73
N ARG A 461 3.33 -27.54 7.70
CA ARG A 461 4.33 -28.45 7.08
C ARG A 461 4.45 -29.79 7.79
N THR A 462 4.17 -29.85 9.09
CA THR A 462 4.20 -31.12 9.85
C THR A 462 2.98 -31.99 9.62
N GLY A 463 1.93 -31.46 8.99
CA GLY A 463 0.65 -32.16 8.77
C GLY A 463 -0.26 -32.26 9.99
N VAL A 464 0.13 -31.72 11.16
CA VAL A 464 -0.72 -31.73 12.36
C VAL A 464 -1.96 -30.84 12.25
N LEU A 465 -1.95 -29.86 11.34
CA LEU A 465 -3.10 -29.05 10.95
C LEU A 465 -3.62 -29.58 9.61
N GLY A 466 -4.74 -30.32 9.68
CA GLY A 466 -5.39 -30.89 8.50
C GLY A 466 -6.04 -29.82 7.63
N ASP A 467 -6.56 -30.22 6.47
CA ASP A 467 -7.13 -29.28 5.48
C ASP A 467 -8.25 -28.43 6.08
N GLU A 468 -9.16 -29.06 6.85
CA GLU A 468 -10.23 -28.37 7.57
C GLU A 468 -9.72 -27.34 8.59
N ASP A 469 -8.64 -27.66 9.33
CA ASP A 469 -8.03 -26.71 10.27
C ASP A 469 -7.45 -25.50 9.53
N ARG A 470 -6.76 -25.74 8.41
CA ARG A 470 -6.12 -24.67 7.61
C ARG A 470 -7.17 -23.77 6.98
N GLU A 471 -8.22 -24.33 6.41
CA GLU A 471 -9.34 -23.57 5.84
C GLU A 471 -10.07 -22.76 6.92
N ALA A 472 -10.38 -23.37 8.07
CA ALA A 472 -11.07 -22.68 9.15
C ALA A 472 -10.23 -21.54 9.75
N PHE A 473 -8.92 -21.73 9.93
CA PHE A 473 -8.03 -20.67 10.43
C PHE A 473 -7.89 -19.53 9.41
N ARG A 474 -7.72 -19.85 8.12
CA ARG A 474 -7.68 -18.83 7.05
C ARG A 474 -9.00 -18.08 6.93
N ALA A 475 -10.14 -18.76 7.08
CA ALA A 475 -11.45 -18.13 7.13
C ALA A 475 -11.60 -17.18 8.33
N TRP A 476 -11.10 -17.57 9.51
CA TRP A 476 -11.09 -16.70 10.68
C TRP A 476 -10.29 -15.41 10.43
N LEU A 477 -9.10 -15.52 9.82
CA LEU A 477 -8.28 -14.37 9.43
C LEU A 477 -8.98 -13.49 8.39
N GLY A 478 -9.66 -14.10 7.42
CA GLY A 478 -10.47 -13.38 6.42
C GLY A 478 -11.58 -12.55 7.06
N SER A 479 -12.38 -13.15 7.93
CA SER A 479 -13.43 -12.43 8.67
C SER A 479 -12.87 -11.33 9.57
N TYR A 480 -11.69 -11.54 10.16
CA TYR A 480 -11.02 -10.51 10.96
C TYR A 480 -10.55 -9.33 10.09
N CYS A 481 -10.04 -9.59 8.88
CA CYS A 481 -9.71 -8.54 7.92
C CYS A 481 -10.95 -7.76 7.45
N GLU A 482 -12.06 -8.44 7.16
CA GLU A 482 -13.34 -7.79 6.81
C GLU A 482 -13.83 -6.88 7.95
N TRP A 483 -13.69 -7.33 9.20
CA TRP A 483 -13.99 -6.48 10.36
C TRP A 483 -13.07 -5.25 10.42
N LEU A 484 -11.76 -5.41 10.19
CA LEU A 484 -10.83 -4.28 10.16
C LEU A 484 -11.12 -3.29 9.02
N ASP A 485 -11.67 -3.75 7.90
CA ASP A 485 -12.02 -2.87 6.77
C ASP A 485 -13.27 -2.01 7.04
N THR A 486 -14.14 -2.44 7.97
CA THR A 486 -15.45 -1.83 8.21
C THR A 486 -15.61 -1.20 9.60
N ALA A 487 -14.81 -1.64 10.59
CA ALA A 487 -14.96 -1.20 11.97
C ALA A 487 -14.47 0.26 12.17
N PRO A 488 -15.27 1.13 12.82
CA PRO A 488 -14.83 2.49 13.15
C PRO A 488 -13.54 2.53 14.00
N ALA A 489 -13.37 1.56 14.90
CA ALA A 489 -12.18 1.39 15.72
C ALA A 489 -10.91 1.16 14.86
N ALA A 490 -11.03 0.43 13.75
CA ALA A 490 -9.93 0.15 12.84
C ALA A 490 -9.49 1.39 12.05
N ALA A 491 -10.43 2.25 11.65
CA ALA A 491 -10.10 3.54 11.06
C ALA A 491 -9.26 4.43 12.00
N THR A 492 -9.58 4.44 13.31
CA THR A 492 -8.76 5.15 14.32
C THR A 492 -7.35 4.57 14.43
N ALA A 493 -7.20 3.24 14.48
CA ALA A 493 -5.89 2.59 14.53
C ALA A 493 -5.06 2.87 13.26
N PHE A 494 -5.68 2.75 12.09
CA PHE A 494 -5.08 3.06 10.79
C PHE A 494 -4.59 4.51 10.71
N CYS A 495 -5.34 5.47 11.24
CA CYS A 495 -4.99 6.89 11.21
C CYS A 495 -4.02 7.32 12.33
N SER A 496 -3.55 6.39 13.17
CA SER A 496 -2.67 6.71 14.29
C SER A 496 -1.26 7.11 13.83
N SER A 497 -0.75 8.21 14.37
CA SER A 497 0.60 8.73 14.12
C SER A 497 1.64 8.27 15.16
N SER A 498 1.30 7.28 15.99
CA SER A 498 2.22 6.65 16.96
C SER A 498 2.46 5.18 16.64
N ASN A 499 3.18 4.47 17.51
CA ASN A 499 3.36 3.01 17.50
C ASN A 499 2.12 2.22 17.05
N GLN A 500 0.90 2.63 17.43
CA GLN A 500 -0.31 1.89 17.05
C GLN A 500 -0.51 1.80 15.53
N GLY A 501 -0.18 2.85 14.78
CA GLY A 501 -0.27 2.82 13.32
C GLY A 501 0.77 1.88 12.72
N THR A 502 1.98 1.85 13.28
CA THR A 502 3.05 0.93 12.87
C THR A 502 2.64 -0.53 13.08
N TYR A 503 2.07 -0.84 14.24
CA TYR A 503 1.62 -2.21 14.54
C TYR A 503 0.34 -2.60 13.80
N TYR A 504 -0.53 -1.64 13.46
CA TYR A 504 -1.65 -1.87 12.55
C TYR A 504 -1.15 -2.34 11.18
N ASP A 505 -0.17 -1.63 10.61
CA ASP A 505 0.42 -1.98 9.32
C ASP A 505 1.16 -3.34 9.39
N LEU A 506 1.95 -3.59 10.45
CA LEU A 506 2.63 -4.88 10.68
C LEU A 506 1.64 -6.06 10.74
N GLN A 507 0.59 -5.91 11.54
CA GLN A 507 -0.42 -6.95 11.69
C GLN A 507 -1.12 -7.25 10.36
N ARG A 508 -1.58 -6.20 9.66
CA ARG A 508 -2.24 -6.35 8.35
C ARG A 508 -1.31 -6.97 7.31
N ALA A 509 -0.03 -6.56 7.27
CA ALA A 509 0.94 -7.11 6.33
C ALA A 509 1.20 -8.59 6.60
N SER A 510 1.28 -8.97 7.88
CA SER A 510 1.50 -10.36 8.28
C SER A 510 0.34 -11.27 7.86
N ILE A 511 -0.90 -10.82 8.07
CA ILE A 511 -2.11 -11.55 7.64
C ILE A 511 -2.15 -11.64 6.11
N ALA A 512 -1.93 -10.52 5.40
CA ALA A 512 -1.97 -10.49 3.94
C ALA A 512 -0.89 -11.40 3.31
N THR A 513 0.31 -11.45 3.90
CA THR A 513 1.37 -12.39 3.49
C THR A 513 0.95 -13.85 3.72
N PHE A 514 0.23 -14.13 4.81
CA PHE A 514 -0.27 -15.48 5.11
C PHE A 514 -1.41 -15.92 4.20
N LEU A 515 -2.32 -15.01 3.84
CA LEU A 515 -3.46 -15.28 2.97
C LEU A 515 -3.14 -15.20 1.47
N GLY A 516 -1.95 -14.71 1.09
CA GLY A 516 -1.61 -14.50 -0.31
C GLY A 516 -2.23 -13.24 -0.92
N ASP A 517 -2.67 -12.28 -0.10
CA ASP A 517 -3.32 -11.04 -0.54
C ASP A 517 -2.29 -9.98 -0.95
N SER A 518 -1.84 -10.07 -2.20
CA SER A 518 -0.86 -9.15 -2.77
C SER A 518 -1.37 -7.72 -2.91
N ALA A 519 -2.69 -7.52 -3.06
CA ALA A 519 -3.29 -6.21 -3.22
C ALA A 519 -3.24 -5.41 -1.90
N THR A 520 -3.59 -6.06 -0.79
CA THR A 520 -3.47 -5.46 0.54
C THR A 520 -2.01 -5.19 0.88
N LEU A 521 -1.08 -6.10 0.57
CA LEU A 521 0.36 -5.89 0.78
C LEU A 521 0.91 -4.68 0.02
N ALA A 522 0.55 -4.53 -1.25
CA ALA A 522 0.93 -3.38 -2.06
C ALA A 522 0.48 -2.05 -1.41
N LYS A 523 -0.76 -1.98 -0.94
CA LYS A 523 -1.30 -0.80 -0.25
C LYS A 523 -0.57 -0.51 1.05
N ILE A 524 -0.32 -1.54 1.87
CA ILE A 524 0.42 -1.38 3.12
C ILE A 524 1.85 -0.90 2.86
N SER A 525 2.49 -1.39 1.81
CA SER A 525 3.83 -0.94 1.43
C SER A 525 3.86 0.56 1.10
N LEU A 526 2.84 1.08 0.41
CA LEU A 526 2.68 2.52 0.20
C LEU A 526 2.41 3.26 1.52
N TYR A 527 1.45 2.78 2.32
CA TYR A 527 1.06 3.42 3.58
C TYR A 527 2.22 3.48 4.59
N ALA A 528 3.03 2.43 4.65
CA ALA A 528 4.20 2.37 5.51
C ALA A 528 5.19 3.51 5.21
N ARG A 529 5.42 3.82 3.93
CA ARG A 529 6.31 4.93 3.52
C ARG A 529 5.77 6.29 3.97
N GLU A 530 4.48 6.53 3.71
CA GLU A 530 3.83 7.77 4.15
C GLU A 530 3.84 7.90 5.68
N ARG A 531 3.56 6.81 6.41
CA ARG A 531 3.51 6.83 7.87
C ARG A 531 4.90 7.04 8.47
N LEU A 532 5.92 6.35 7.96
CA LEU A 532 7.30 6.48 8.40
C LEU A 532 7.76 7.94 8.36
N ALA A 533 7.47 8.63 7.26
CA ALA A 533 7.76 10.05 7.06
C ALA A 533 7.07 10.98 8.07
N THR A 534 5.91 10.61 8.61
CA THR A 534 5.20 11.40 9.61
C THR A 534 5.59 11.11 11.06
N GLN A 535 6.21 9.96 11.32
CA GLN A 535 6.58 9.54 12.68
C GLN A 535 8.00 9.92 13.07
N ILE A 536 8.89 10.06 12.10
CA ILE A 536 10.31 10.37 12.30
C ILE A 536 10.55 11.87 12.10
N ALA A 537 11.21 12.52 13.05
CA ALA A 537 11.62 13.92 12.93
C ALA A 537 12.94 14.07 12.14
N ALA A 538 13.28 15.30 11.75
CA ALA A 538 14.51 15.62 10.99
C ALA A 538 15.82 15.07 11.61
N ASP A 539 15.88 14.94 12.94
CA ASP A 539 17.03 14.40 13.67
C ASP A 539 17.02 12.87 13.81
N GLY A 540 15.98 12.19 13.32
CA GLY A 540 15.75 10.75 13.48
C GLY A 540 14.95 10.38 14.73
N SER A 541 14.59 11.34 15.60
CA SER A 541 13.80 11.06 16.81
C SER A 541 12.36 10.65 16.49
N LEU A 542 11.66 10.07 17.47
CA LEU A 542 10.23 9.72 17.38
C LEU A 542 9.39 10.58 18.35
N PRO A 543 8.98 11.81 17.98
CA PRO A 543 8.44 12.80 18.94
C PRO A 543 7.20 12.34 19.71
N ARG A 544 6.28 11.62 19.05
CA ARG A 544 5.05 11.11 19.67
C ARG A 544 5.34 10.10 20.79
N GLU A 545 6.44 9.38 20.66
CA GLU A 545 6.84 8.34 21.60
C GLU A 545 7.63 8.95 22.75
N LEU A 546 8.47 9.93 22.43
CA LEU A 546 9.23 10.70 23.41
C LEU A 546 8.35 11.59 24.30
N SER A 547 7.13 11.95 23.86
CA SER A 547 6.17 12.69 24.68
C SER A 547 5.39 11.82 25.68
N ARG A 548 5.66 10.52 25.75
CA ARG A 548 4.95 9.60 26.67
C ARG A 548 5.56 9.60 28.06
N THR A 549 4.88 8.95 29.01
CA THR A 549 5.39 8.70 30.37
C THR A 549 6.55 7.70 30.42
N ARG A 550 6.70 6.88 29.37
CA ARG A 550 7.78 5.89 29.20
C ARG A 550 8.50 6.06 27.84
N PRO A 551 9.14 7.21 27.57
CA PRO A 551 9.74 7.51 26.27
C PRO A 551 10.76 6.47 25.79
N ARG A 552 11.57 5.89 26.68
CA ARG A 552 12.58 4.90 26.28
C ARG A 552 11.96 3.60 25.82
N HIS A 553 10.98 3.12 26.59
CA HIS A 553 10.21 1.96 26.19
C HIS A 553 9.51 2.14 24.84
N TYR A 554 8.80 3.26 24.65
CA TYR A 554 8.00 3.48 23.44
C TYR A 554 8.87 3.71 22.19
N ALA A 555 9.99 4.41 22.28
CA ALA A 555 10.90 4.57 21.14
C ALA A 555 11.42 3.21 20.63
N MET A 556 11.93 2.36 21.54
CA MET A 556 12.35 1.00 21.21
C MET A 556 11.18 0.15 20.72
N PHE A 557 10.01 0.26 21.34
CA PHE A 557 8.81 -0.50 20.96
C PHE A 557 8.35 -0.16 19.54
N THR A 558 8.32 1.12 19.17
CA THR A 558 7.97 1.53 17.81
C THR A 558 8.99 1.04 16.80
N LEU A 559 10.29 1.12 17.11
CA LEU A 559 11.36 0.66 16.22
C LEU A 559 11.35 -0.86 16.02
N GLN A 560 11.01 -1.65 17.04
CA GLN A 560 10.80 -3.10 16.88
C GLN A 560 9.63 -3.40 15.91
N GLY A 561 8.56 -2.62 15.98
CA GLY A 561 7.44 -2.71 15.04
C GLY A 561 7.85 -2.38 13.61
N TRP A 562 8.60 -1.28 13.41
CA TRP A 562 9.07 -0.87 12.09
C TRP A 562 10.03 -1.85 11.45
N THR A 563 11.02 -2.34 12.20
CA THR A 563 11.99 -3.32 11.71
C THR A 563 11.32 -4.65 11.36
N SER A 564 10.34 -5.09 12.16
CA SER A 564 9.52 -6.26 11.85
C SER A 564 8.66 -6.07 10.60
N LEU A 565 8.06 -4.89 10.41
CA LEU A 565 7.28 -4.58 9.21
C LEU A 565 8.17 -4.55 7.96
N ALA A 566 9.33 -3.90 8.04
CA ALA A 566 10.29 -3.86 6.95
C ALA A 566 10.76 -5.27 6.55
N ARG A 567 10.95 -6.18 7.52
CA ARG A 567 11.28 -7.59 7.29
C ARG A 567 10.17 -8.37 6.59
N VAL A 568 8.92 -8.24 7.06
CA VAL A 568 7.75 -8.87 6.42
C VAL A 568 7.60 -8.36 4.98
N LEU A 569 7.73 -7.06 4.74
CA LEU A 569 7.66 -6.50 3.39
C LEU A 569 8.85 -6.92 2.50
N SER A 570 10.05 -7.08 3.08
CA SER A 570 11.22 -7.58 2.35
C SER A 570 11.05 -9.04 1.91
N SER A 571 10.28 -9.85 2.64
CA SER A 571 9.96 -11.24 2.25
C SER A 571 9.20 -11.33 0.92
N VAL A 572 8.51 -10.26 0.50
CA VAL A 572 7.79 -10.15 -0.78
C VAL A 572 8.52 -9.22 -1.77
N GLY A 573 9.79 -8.90 -1.49
CA GLY A 573 10.66 -8.13 -2.37
C GLY A 573 10.43 -6.62 -2.36
N ASP A 574 9.78 -6.08 -1.34
CA ASP A 574 9.81 -4.64 -1.05
C ASP A 574 11.15 -4.24 -0.40
N ASN A 575 11.46 -2.94 -0.36
CA ASN A 575 12.66 -2.44 0.32
C ASN A 575 12.34 -1.16 1.10
N LEU A 576 11.61 -1.32 2.21
CA LEU A 576 11.31 -0.22 3.13
C LEU A 576 12.57 0.29 3.85
N TRP A 577 13.57 -0.57 4.07
CA TRP A 577 14.84 -0.22 4.72
C TRP A 577 15.60 0.90 4.00
N GLN A 578 15.59 0.89 2.67
CA GLN A 578 16.27 1.90 1.84
C GLN A 578 15.39 3.10 1.51
N HIS A 579 14.12 3.12 1.92
CA HIS A 579 13.26 4.27 1.68
C HIS A 579 13.72 5.49 2.47
N LYS A 580 13.78 6.64 1.78
CA LYS A 580 14.06 7.95 2.35
C LYS A 580 13.08 8.97 1.80
N THR A 581 12.62 9.91 2.62
CA THR A 581 11.86 11.07 2.14
C THR A 581 12.79 12.08 1.47
N ALA A 582 12.25 13.15 0.86
CA ALA A 582 13.06 14.26 0.34
C ALA A 582 13.95 14.90 1.41
N GLU A 583 13.51 14.92 2.67
CA GLU A 583 14.29 15.42 3.81
C GLU A 583 15.29 14.38 4.35
N GLY A 584 15.40 13.21 3.72
CA GLY A 584 16.30 12.13 4.12
C GLY A 584 15.78 11.23 5.24
N LEU A 585 14.51 11.39 5.65
CA LEU A 585 13.90 10.65 6.74
C LEU A 585 13.71 9.17 6.38
N GLY A 586 14.14 8.26 7.24
CA GLY A 586 13.99 6.83 7.02
C GLY A 586 14.27 5.98 8.25
N LEU A 587 13.95 4.69 8.16
CA LEU A 587 14.05 3.75 9.28
C LEU A 587 15.49 3.64 9.83
N VAL A 588 16.48 3.56 8.94
CA VAL A 588 17.91 3.51 9.32
C VAL A 588 18.33 4.76 10.10
N GLN A 589 17.82 5.94 9.73
CA GLN A 589 18.13 7.18 10.45
C GLN A 589 17.57 7.16 11.89
N ALA A 590 16.36 6.62 12.09
CA ALA A 590 15.78 6.51 13.42
C ALA A 590 16.50 5.48 14.31
N LEU A 591 17.04 4.42 13.70
CA LEU A 591 17.92 3.48 14.41
C LEU A 591 19.24 4.14 14.84
N HIS A 592 19.88 4.91 13.96
CA HIS A 592 21.06 5.72 14.33
C HIS A 592 20.77 6.68 15.48
N TRP A 593 19.62 7.36 15.43
CA TRP A 593 19.20 8.25 16.50
C TRP A 593 19.07 7.50 17.84
N LEU A 594 18.44 6.31 17.85
CA LEU A 594 18.30 5.51 19.07
C LEU A 594 19.67 5.18 19.68
N VAL A 595 20.59 4.65 18.87
CA VAL A 595 21.93 4.23 19.32
C VAL A 595 22.74 5.41 19.88
N ALA A 596 22.64 6.58 19.24
CA ALA A 596 23.35 7.77 19.68
C ALA A 596 22.82 8.37 21.01
N HIS A 597 21.63 7.94 21.46
CA HIS A 597 20.92 8.54 22.60
C HIS A 597 20.56 7.57 23.72
N GLU A 598 20.73 6.26 23.53
CA GLU A 598 20.33 5.21 24.49
C GLU A 598 20.93 5.36 25.90
N ASN A 599 22.15 5.94 25.99
CA ASN A 599 22.91 6.10 27.23
C ASN A 599 22.88 7.53 27.78
N LYS A 600 22.04 8.42 27.23
CA LYS A 600 21.97 9.84 27.61
C LYS A 600 20.71 10.11 28.46
N PRO A 601 20.84 10.32 29.79
CA PRO A 601 19.71 10.50 30.71
C PRO A 601 18.85 11.75 30.45
N HIS A 602 19.40 12.73 29.72
CA HIS A 602 18.70 13.98 29.41
C HIS A 602 17.79 13.87 28.17
N THR A 603 18.00 12.85 27.32
CA THR A 603 17.19 12.59 26.12
C THR A 603 16.28 11.38 26.27
N MET A 604 16.61 10.45 27.17
CA MET A 604 15.77 9.31 27.54
C MET A 604 15.62 9.28 29.06
N SER A 605 14.39 9.15 29.55
CA SER A 605 14.08 9.18 30.99
C SER A 605 14.87 8.13 31.80
N ALA A 606 14.90 8.26 33.14
CA ALA A 606 15.50 7.28 34.06
C ALA A 606 14.74 5.93 34.15
N GLU A 607 13.96 5.57 33.13
CA GLU A 607 13.28 4.28 33.02
C GLU A 607 14.25 3.11 33.15
N THR A 608 13.87 2.13 33.99
CA THR A 608 14.47 0.80 33.94
C THR A 608 13.90 0.04 32.75
N VAL A 609 14.75 -0.27 31.78
CA VAL A 609 14.43 -1.16 30.64
C VAL A 609 15.45 -2.29 30.63
N ASP A 610 15.05 -3.43 30.06
CA ASP A 610 15.99 -4.52 29.79
C ASP A 610 17.10 -4.02 28.84
N PRO A 611 18.39 -4.07 29.24
CA PRO A 611 19.49 -3.59 28.41
C PRO A 611 19.70 -4.42 27.14
N ASP A 612 19.30 -5.70 27.12
CA ASP A 612 19.50 -6.60 25.98
C ASP A 612 18.50 -6.32 24.84
N ARG A 613 17.41 -5.60 25.14
CA ARG A 613 16.34 -5.23 24.19
C ARG A 613 16.85 -4.43 22.99
N LEU A 614 17.98 -3.75 23.16
CA LEU A 614 18.64 -2.96 22.13
C LEU A 614 19.35 -3.84 21.08
N GLY A 615 19.79 -5.06 21.47
CA GLY A 615 20.55 -5.97 20.61
C GLY A 615 19.92 -6.23 19.23
N PRO A 616 18.62 -6.57 19.14
CA PRO A 616 17.96 -6.75 17.85
C PRO A 616 18.03 -5.53 16.93
N LEU A 617 17.82 -4.33 17.47
CA LEU A 617 17.84 -3.09 16.70
C LEU A 617 19.26 -2.73 16.24
N LEU A 618 20.27 -2.98 17.06
CA LEU A 618 21.68 -2.81 16.68
C LEU A 618 22.08 -3.75 15.55
N LEU A 619 21.65 -5.00 15.60
CA LEU A 619 21.91 -5.98 14.54
C LEU A 619 21.25 -5.57 13.23
N ASP A 620 20.01 -5.10 13.28
CA ASP A 620 19.30 -4.61 12.10
C ASP A 620 20.00 -3.37 11.52
N LEU A 621 20.43 -2.43 12.36
CA LEU A 621 21.23 -1.28 11.93
C LEU A 621 22.56 -1.71 11.28
N THR A 622 23.29 -2.64 11.89
CA THR A 622 24.57 -3.15 11.37
C THR A 622 24.41 -3.80 10.01
N HIS A 623 23.30 -4.51 9.78
CA HIS A 623 23.02 -5.16 8.51
C HIS A 623 22.69 -4.16 7.39
N HIS A 624 21.91 -3.11 7.70
CA HIS A 624 21.43 -2.17 6.69
C HIS A 624 22.29 -0.92 6.51
N ASP A 625 23.25 -0.64 7.41
CA ASP A 625 24.25 0.43 7.27
C ASP A 625 25.62 0.09 7.90
N PRO A 626 26.35 -0.91 7.37
CA PRO A 626 27.62 -1.38 7.94
C PRO A 626 28.76 -0.34 8.05
N PRO A 627 28.92 0.66 7.14
CA PRO A 627 30.02 1.63 7.21
C PRO A 627 29.89 2.64 8.37
N GLY A 628 28.71 2.75 8.99
CA GLY A 628 28.39 3.77 9.99
C GLY A 628 28.68 3.39 11.46
N MET A 629 29.17 2.18 11.75
CA MET A 629 29.20 1.63 13.12
C MET A 629 30.61 1.34 13.67
N PRO A 630 30.88 1.64 14.95
CA PRO A 630 31.98 0.99 15.69
C PRO A 630 31.72 -0.53 15.78
N PRO A 631 32.74 -1.39 15.86
CA PRO A 631 32.57 -2.84 15.87
C PRO A 631 31.57 -3.24 16.96
N ALA A 632 30.43 -3.81 16.55
CA ALA A 632 29.37 -4.18 17.47
C ALA A 632 29.92 -5.18 18.48
N ASP A 633 29.79 -4.87 19.78
CA ASP A 633 29.92 -5.88 20.81
C ASP A 633 28.67 -6.77 20.74
N LEU A 634 28.73 -7.76 19.84
CA LEU A 634 27.70 -8.78 19.63
C LEU A 634 27.42 -9.60 20.90
N GLY A 635 28.22 -9.44 21.96
CA GLY A 635 28.02 -10.10 23.25
C GLY A 635 26.69 -9.81 23.95
N ARG A 636 25.97 -8.74 23.56
CA ARG A 636 24.63 -8.40 24.09
C ARG A 636 23.46 -9.15 23.43
N ALA A 637 23.71 -9.97 22.41
CA ALA A 637 22.68 -10.61 21.60
C ALA A 637 22.53 -12.13 21.88
N THR A 638 22.53 -12.55 23.14
CA THR A 638 22.41 -13.99 23.51
C THR A 638 21.06 -14.36 24.09
N LYS A 639 20.25 -13.39 24.53
CA LYS A 639 18.94 -13.64 25.14
C LYS A 639 17.90 -13.99 24.07
N PRO A 640 17.35 -15.22 24.04
CA PRO A 640 16.42 -15.63 22.97
C PRO A 640 14.97 -15.21 23.22
N ILE A 641 14.56 -14.97 24.46
CA ILE A 641 13.15 -14.66 24.81
C ILE A 641 13.09 -13.41 25.67
N PHE A 642 12.24 -12.47 25.28
CA PHE A 642 11.96 -11.22 25.99
C PHE A 642 10.54 -11.19 26.54
N HIS A 643 10.26 -10.24 27.44
CA HIS A 643 8.89 -10.01 27.86
C HIS A 643 8.05 -9.49 26.67
N PRO A 644 6.79 -9.92 26.45
CA PRO A 644 6.07 -9.57 25.23
C PRO A 644 5.71 -8.08 25.05
N ASP A 645 5.72 -7.30 26.14
CA ASP A 645 5.64 -5.84 26.07
C ASP A 645 6.85 -5.23 25.33
N GLU A 646 7.92 -5.98 25.11
CA GLU A 646 9.10 -5.51 24.39
C GLU A 646 8.97 -5.62 22.86
N ALA A 647 7.96 -6.36 22.38
CA ALA A 647 7.67 -6.63 20.97
C ALA A 647 8.84 -7.27 20.19
N ILE A 648 9.58 -8.16 20.85
CA ILE A 648 10.60 -8.99 20.22
C ILE A 648 10.09 -10.43 20.19
N ALA A 649 10.13 -11.05 19.01
CA ALA A 649 9.68 -12.42 18.83
C ALA A 649 10.52 -13.42 19.66
N PRO A 650 9.94 -14.52 20.16
CA PRO A 650 10.70 -15.62 20.75
C PRO A 650 11.73 -16.17 19.75
N PHE A 651 12.98 -16.35 20.18
CA PHE A 651 14.07 -16.82 19.31
C PHE A 651 14.29 -15.94 18.06
N TRP A 652 14.12 -14.63 18.20
CA TRP A 652 14.40 -13.60 17.18
C TRP A 652 15.80 -13.69 16.53
N LEU A 653 16.74 -14.44 17.11
CA LEU A 653 18.06 -14.73 16.53
C LEU A 653 17.96 -15.49 15.20
N TRP A 654 16.87 -16.22 14.96
CA TRP A 654 16.60 -16.93 13.71
C TRP A 654 15.72 -16.14 12.74
N ARG A 655 15.62 -14.81 12.93
CA ARG A 655 14.87 -13.94 12.00
C ARG A 655 15.64 -13.73 10.70
N ARG A 656 14.91 -13.36 9.64
CA ARG A 656 15.48 -12.91 8.36
C ARG A 656 16.27 -11.60 8.55
N HIS A 657 17.34 -11.41 7.80
CA HIS A 657 18.09 -10.16 7.79
C HIS A 657 17.65 -9.24 6.65
#